data_AF-A0A1F9E2Y7-F1
#
_entry.id   AF-A0A1F9E2Y7-F1
#
_cell.length_a   1.000
_cell.length_b   1.000
_cell.length_c   1.000
_cell.angle_alpha   90.00
_cell.angle_beta   90.00
_cell.angle_gamma   90.00
#
_symmetry.space_group_name_H-M   'P 1'
#
loop_
_entity.id
_entity.type
_entity.pdbx_description
1 polymer ?
#
loop_
_entity_poly.entity_id
_entity_poly.type
_entity_poly.pdbx_seq_one_letter_code
_entity_poly.pdbx_strand_id
1 'polypeptide(L)'
;SLSHYLKKRKLRGPTLQERFQSFQALLRANNDALEIMGDMEEKYSGDYPVDRRYIRASYNNIRENVSQMITALNQMVPNRYNLLYKVFESIDQGIQKKVFGKKEIPISPLIIPLAEITQEMMEKVGGKNSNLGEMRNRVGVPIPEGFAITSYAYKILVEDQVLEKETKKQLANLDINDPENLSSLSRKIQQSILSAPIPPALEEAIFHAYDQLTAKVGRETPLSVRSSAVKEDSDSSFAGQFTTVLNVRRGNLLQSYKEVLASKFTPQAISYWKNKGFSEEDIPMAVGCLTMIPAKVSGVMYTQDPNYPERKAVIISAAWGLGEIAVGGLVSPSVYVVSRANGQVLDRTIQGQEVMSVCHEDSGITEVSVPEALKEKPCLDEGAIQKLYQYALKLERHYKTPQDIEWAIDPNGKIYILQTRLLKISSSKEKEEKTPPEVFPNRVLINWGVVAAPGVGAGPVYLVKKDQDLAQFPPGGILVAKHTSPKYITVMNQASAIITDIGNVTGHMAALAREFQVPTIVDTKEGTKMLRTGQAVTVDALRNIIYEGVVEKLIPEGKGDEIRKQTPLLRKLEEILSSVVPLHLVDPKAESFQPDHCQTFHDLTRYMHEVSIQEMFKFNEMEKSSSNEEARKLISDIPINLYIIDLGDGLVPQQKQK
;
A
#
# COMPACT_ATOMS: atom_id res chain seq x y z
N SER A 1 -35.71 -60.11 -29.25
CA SER A 1 -34.30 -59.93 -28.86
C SER A 1 -33.86 -58.53 -29.26
N LEU A 2 -33.38 -57.72 -28.32
CA LEU A 2 -33.03 -56.29 -28.47
C LEU A 2 -31.84 -56.01 -29.42
N SER A 3 -31.33 -57.02 -30.13
CA SER A 3 -30.18 -56.90 -31.04
C SER A 3 -30.44 -56.05 -32.28
N HIS A 4 -31.70 -55.78 -32.65
CA HIS A 4 -32.03 -54.99 -33.85
C HIS A 4 -32.00 -53.46 -33.64
N TYR A 5 -32.05 -52.98 -32.38
CA TYR A 5 -32.07 -51.55 -32.05
C TYR A 5 -30.70 -50.98 -31.62
N LEU A 6 -29.66 -51.81 -31.50
CA LEU A 6 -28.31 -51.35 -31.17
C LEU A 6 -27.48 -51.15 -32.43
N LYS A 7 -27.63 -50.00 -33.10
CA LYS A 7 -26.53 -49.46 -33.91
C LYS A 7 -25.39 -49.17 -32.93
N LYS A 8 -24.39 -50.05 -32.86
CA LYS A 8 -23.06 -49.71 -32.32
C LYS A 8 -22.52 -48.57 -33.19
N ARG A 9 -22.84 -47.33 -32.81
CA ARG A 9 -22.08 -46.16 -33.22
C ARG A 9 -20.72 -46.36 -32.55
N LYS A 10 -19.77 -47.00 -33.24
CA LYS A 10 -18.35 -46.90 -32.86
C LYS A 10 -18.06 -45.41 -32.86
N LEU A 11 -17.96 -44.80 -31.68
CA LEU A 11 -17.27 -43.53 -31.52
C LEU A 11 -15.88 -43.80 -32.11
N ARG A 12 -15.61 -43.29 -33.31
CA ARG A 12 -14.25 -43.32 -33.85
C ARG A 12 -13.42 -42.49 -32.87
N GLY A 13 -12.43 -43.12 -32.24
CA GLY A 13 -11.42 -42.38 -31.49
C GLY A 13 -10.66 -41.44 -32.43
N PRO A 14 -9.92 -40.46 -31.87
CA PRO A 14 -9.15 -39.52 -32.67
C PRO A 14 -8.13 -40.28 -33.53
N THR A 15 -7.96 -39.85 -34.77
CA THR A 15 -6.94 -40.38 -35.69
C THR A 15 -5.53 -40.09 -35.13
N LEU A 16 -4.52 -40.79 -35.64
CA LEU A 16 -3.15 -40.56 -35.19
C LEU A 16 -2.68 -39.13 -35.49
N GLN A 17 -3.11 -38.58 -36.63
CA GLN A 17 -2.86 -37.20 -37.01
C GLN A 17 -3.54 -36.21 -36.04
N GLU A 18 -4.81 -36.43 -35.68
CA GLU A 18 -5.52 -35.59 -34.70
C GLU A 18 -4.85 -35.67 -33.31
N ARG A 19 -4.42 -36.85 -32.87
CA ARG A 19 -3.66 -37.02 -31.62
C ARG A 19 -2.35 -36.25 -31.65
N PHE A 20 -1.61 -36.31 -32.76
CA PHE A 20 -0.34 -35.60 -32.91
C PHE A 20 -0.53 -34.09 -32.91
N GLN A 21 -1.58 -33.57 -33.55
CA GLN A 21 -1.92 -32.15 -33.50
C GLN A 21 -2.26 -31.69 -32.08
N SER A 22 -3.09 -32.44 -31.35
CA SER A 22 -3.38 -32.16 -29.95
C SER A 22 -2.12 -32.25 -29.07
N PHE A 23 -1.23 -33.20 -29.32
CA PHE A 23 0.06 -33.30 -28.63
C PHE A 23 0.94 -32.06 -28.86
N GLN A 24 1.03 -31.57 -30.11
CA GLN A 24 1.75 -30.34 -30.42
C GLN A 24 1.14 -29.11 -29.73
N ALA A 25 -0.19 -29.02 -29.70
CA ALA A 25 -0.88 -27.94 -29.00
C ALA A 25 -0.58 -27.96 -27.48
N LEU A 26 -0.56 -29.15 -26.88
CA LEU A 26 -0.18 -29.34 -25.48
C LEU A 26 1.25 -28.88 -25.21
N LEU A 27 2.21 -29.25 -26.06
CA LEU A 27 3.61 -28.85 -25.89
C LEU A 27 3.81 -27.33 -26.03
N ARG A 28 3.10 -26.68 -26.95
CA ARG A 28 3.14 -25.21 -27.09
C ARG A 28 2.62 -24.53 -25.83
N ALA A 29 1.42 -24.91 -25.38
CA ALA A 29 0.82 -24.35 -24.17
C ALA A 29 1.67 -24.60 -22.91
N ASN A 30 2.36 -25.76 -22.83
CA ASN A 30 3.31 -26.04 -21.76
C ASN A 30 4.48 -25.05 -21.75
N ASN A 31 5.11 -24.81 -22.91
CA ASN A 31 6.25 -23.91 -23.00
C ASN A 31 5.84 -22.46 -22.70
N ASP A 32 4.72 -22.01 -23.25
CA ASP A 32 4.19 -20.67 -23.01
C ASP A 32 3.89 -20.46 -21.51
N ALA A 33 3.30 -21.46 -20.83
CA ALA A 33 3.08 -21.40 -19.38
C ALA A 33 4.38 -21.28 -18.59
N LEU A 34 5.39 -22.09 -18.91
CA LEU A 34 6.69 -22.08 -18.22
C LEU A 34 7.45 -20.77 -18.45
N GLU A 35 7.39 -20.19 -19.65
CA GLU A 35 8.00 -18.90 -19.97
C GLU A 35 7.39 -17.77 -19.11
N ILE A 36 6.06 -17.73 -18.99
CA ILE A 36 5.39 -16.73 -18.16
C ILE A 36 5.71 -16.94 -16.67
N MET A 37 5.78 -18.18 -16.20
CA MET A 37 6.19 -18.49 -14.82
C MET A 37 7.61 -17.98 -14.53
N GLY A 38 8.55 -18.21 -15.46
CA GLY A 38 9.92 -17.71 -15.36
C GLY A 38 10.01 -16.18 -15.36
N ASP A 39 9.28 -15.50 -16.25
CA ASP A 39 9.21 -14.02 -16.27
C ASP A 39 8.63 -13.45 -14.95
N MET A 40 7.65 -14.13 -14.34
CA MET A 40 7.11 -13.74 -13.04
C MET A 40 8.12 -13.92 -11.90
N GLU A 41 8.89 -15.01 -11.88
CA GLU A 41 9.96 -15.24 -10.89
C GLU A 41 11.12 -14.26 -11.04
N GLU A 42 11.52 -13.96 -12.29
CA GLU A 42 12.56 -12.98 -12.58
C GLU A 42 12.13 -11.58 -12.12
N LYS A 43 10.89 -11.18 -12.40
CA LYS A 43 10.35 -9.90 -11.94
C LYS A 43 10.13 -9.80 -10.44
N TYR A 44 9.92 -10.93 -9.77
CA TYR A 44 9.89 -10.97 -8.30
C TYR A 44 11.30 -10.86 -7.70
N SER A 45 12.30 -11.46 -8.35
CA SER A 45 13.69 -11.51 -7.88
C SER A 45 14.52 -10.28 -8.29
N GLY A 46 14.12 -9.59 -9.36
CA GLY A 46 14.85 -8.49 -9.99
C GLY A 46 14.16 -7.13 -9.88
N ASP A 47 14.77 -6.13 -10.52
CA ASP A 47 14.49 -4.70 -10.30
C ASP A 47 13.46 -4.11 -11.28
N TYR A 48 12.50 -4.91 -11.73
CA TYR A 48 11.53 -4.52 -12.76
C TYR A 48 10.28 -3.87 -12.16
N PRO A 49 9.73 -2.80 -12.77
CA PRO A 49 8.44 -2.25 -12.35
C PRO A 49 7.33 -3.25 -12.65
N VAL A 50 6.72 -3.81 -11.59
CA VAL A 50 5.56 -4.69 -11.69
C VAL A 50 4.30 -3.90 -11.36
N ASP A 51 3.25 -4.05 -12.16
CA ASP A 51 1.92 -3.49 -11.88
C ASP A 51 0.85 -4.60 -11.77
N ARG A 52 -0.34 -4.25 -11.28
CA ARG A 52 -1.45 -5.22 -11.13
C ARG A 52 -1.94 -5.77 -12.47
N ARG A 53 -1.80 -5.01 -13.55
CA ARG A 53 -2.26 -5.41 -14.88
C ARG A 53 -1.37 -6.53 -15.40
N TYR A 54 -0.06 -6.40 -15.24
CA TYR A 54 0.91 -7.46 -15.48
C TYR A 54 0.57 -8.69 -14.65
N ILE A 55 0.46 -8.56 -13.31
CA ILE A 55 0.18 -9.73 -12.43
C ILE A 55 -1.08 -10.48 -12.87
N ARG A 56 -2.18 -9.74 -13.12
CA ARG A 56 -3.44 -10.35 -13.54
C ARG A 56 -3.35 -10.93 -14.96
N ALA A 57 -2.65 -10.28 -15.88
CA ALA A 57 -2.47 -10.77 -17.24
C ALA A 57 -1.63 -12.05 -17.25
N SER A 58 -0.47 -12.07 -16.59
CA SER A 58 0.40 -13.24 -16.48
C SER A 58 -0.34 -14.41 -15.83
N TYR A 59 -1.05 -14.17 -14.73
CA TYR A 59 -1.87 -15.20 -14.10
C TYR A 59 -2.93 -15.77 -15.06
N ASN A 60 -3.69 -14.90 -15.74
CA ASN A 60 -4.73 -15.34 -16.68
C ASN A 60 -4.15 -16.12 -17.85
N ASN A 61 -3.00 -15.69 -18.38
CA ASN A 61 -2.32 -16.38 -19.48
C ASN A 61 -1.82 -17.76 -19.05
N ILE A 62 -1.24 -17.90 -17.85
CA ILE A 62 -0.86 -19.21 -17.32
C ILE A 62 -2.10 -20.10 -17.17
N ARG A 63 -3.17 -19.58 -16.56
CA ARG A 63 -4.44 -20.29 -16.37
C ARG A 63 -5.02 -20.78 -17.70
N GLU A 64 -4.99 -19.94 -18.73
CA GLU A 64 -5.47 -20.29 -20.07
C GLU A 64 -4.62 -21.41 -20.69
N ASN A 65 -3.29 -21.29 -20.63
CA ASN A 65 -2.38 -22.33 -21.13
C ASN A 65 -2.57 -23.68 -20.43
N VAL A 66 -2.68 -23.69 -19.09
CA VAL A 66 -2.95 -24.93 -18.33
C VAL A 66 -4.29 -25.54 -18.74
N SER A 67 -5.34 -24.73 -18.90
CA SER A 67 -6.65 -25.20 -19.38
C SER A 67 -6.59 -25.76 -20.81
N GLN A 68 -5.79 -25.14 -21.69
CA GLN A 68 -5.55 -25.63 -23.04
C GLN A 68 -4.83 -26.98 -23.03
N MET A 69 -3.83 -27.17 -22.17
CA MET A 69 -3.15 -28.47 -22.00
C MET A 69 -4.13 -29.57 -21.56
N ILE A 70 -5.01 -29.30 -20.59
CA ILE A 70 -6.03 -30.28 -20.14
C ILE A 70 -6.96 -30.66 -21.28
N THR A 71 -7.37 -29.67 -22.08
CA THR A 71 -8.26 -29.87 -23.23
C THR A 71 -7.57 -30.68 -24.31
N ALA A 72 -6.34 -30.35 -24.67
CA ALA A 72 -5.54 -31.07 -25.65
C ALA A 72 -5.28 -32.52 -25.22
N LEU A 73 -4.96 -32.77 -23.95
CA LEU A 73 -4.75 -34.13 -23.43
C LEU A 73 -6.03 -34.98 -23.50
N ASN A 74 -7.20 -34.42 -23.17
CA ASN A 74 -8.48 -35.11 -23.29
C ASN A 74 -8.95 -35.25 -24.75
N GLN A 75 -8.47 -34.43 -25.68
CA GLN A 75 -8.65 -34.66 -27.12
C GLN A 75 -7.78 -35.81 -27.62
N MET A 76 -6.53 -35.94 -27.13
CA MET A 76 -5.66 -37.08 -27.45
C MET A 76 -6.24 -38.39 -26.94
N VAL A 77 -6.73 -38.39 -25.69
CA VAL A 77 -7.25 -39.59 -25.01
C VAL A 77 -8.59 -39.27 -24.33
N PRO A 78 -9.71 -39.37 -25.07
CA PRO A 78 -11.03 -38.99 -24.58
C PRO A 78 -11.43 -39.70 -23.28
N ASN A 79 -11.97 -38.93 -22.34
CA ASN A 79 -12.56 -39.37 -21.07
C ASN A 79 -11.60 -40.00 -20.04
N ARG A 80 -10.28 -40.00 -20.27
CA ARG A 80 -9.33 -40.64 -19.35
C ARG A 80 -8.84 -39.70 -18.24
N TYR A 81 -8.74 -38.40 -18.51
CA TYR A 81 -8.12 -37.42 -17.61
C TYR A 81 -9.08 -36.31 -17.18
N ASN A 82 -10.38 -36.59 -17.11
CA ASN A 82 -11.42 -35.63 -16.70
C ASN A 82 -11.23 -35.08 -15.27
N LEU A 83 -10.54 -35.83 -14.40
CA LEU A 83 -10.22 -35.41 -13.04
C LEU A 83 -9.36 -34.15 -13.00
N LEU A 84 -8.52 -33.93 -14.02
CA LEU A 84 -7.67 -32.74 -14.12
C LEU A 84 -8.46 -31.44 -14.15
N TYR A 85 -9.67 -31.42 -14.73
CA TYR A 85 -10.55 -30.25 -14.67
C TYR A 85 -10.94 -29.89 -13.24
N LYS A 86 -11.21 -30.89 -12.37
CA LYS A 86 -11.56 -30.65 -10.96
C LYS A 86 -10.36 -30.13 -10.17
N VAL A 87 -9.18 -30.73 -10.37
CA VAL A 87 -7.95 -30.31 -9.71
C VAL A 87 -7.56 -28.89 -10.12
N PHE A 88 -7.63 -28.60 -11.43
CA PHE A 88 -7.43 -27.26 -11.97
C PHE A 88 -8.37 -26.23 -11.35
N GLU A 89 -9.68 -26.51 -11.32
CA GLU A 89 -10.67 -25.61 -10.71
C GLU A 89 -10.41 -25.38 -9.22
N SER A 90 -10.00 -26.42 -8.48
CA SER A 90 -9.67 -26.29 -7.05
C SER A 90 -8.47 -25.36 -6.82
N ILE A 91 -7.42 -25.50 -7.62
CA ILE A 91 -6.23 -24.64 -7.54
C ILE A 91 -6.57 -23.21 -7.99
N ASP A 92 -7.25 -23.04 -9.13
CA ASP A 92 -7.66 -21.73 -9.68
C ASP A 92 -8.54 -20.97 -8.69
N GLN A 93 -9.55 -21.62 -8.09
CA GLN A 93 -10.42 -20.99 -7.08
C GLN A 93 -9.64 -20.61 -5.81
N GLY A 94 -8.68 -21.44 -5.41
CA GLY A 94 -7.78 -21.15 -4.30
C GLY A 94 -6.97 -19.87 -4.52
N ILE A 95 -6.37 -19.72 -5.71
CA ILE A 95 -5.58 -18.55 -6.09
C ILE A 95 -6.49 -17.33 -6.25
N GLN A 96 -7.60 -17.46 -6.98
CA GLN A 96 -8.58 -16.40 -7.18
C GLN A 96 -9.09 -15.85 -5.85
N LYS A 97 -9.45 -16.71 -4.90
CA LYS A 97 -9.97 -16.29 -3.59
C LYS A 97 -8.91 -15.59 -2.75
N LYS A 98 -7.67 -16.09 -2.72
CA LYS A 98 -6.59 -15.51 -1.90
C LYS A 98 -6.10 -14.18 -2.47
N VAL A 99 -5.88 -14.11 -3.78
CA VAL A 99 -5.15 -13.02 -4.43
C VAL A 99 -6.09 -11.96 -5.01
N PHE A 100 -7.19 -12.41 -5.62
CA PHE A 100 -8.15 -11.57 -6.34
C PHE A 100 -9.52 -11.49 -5.65
N GLY A 101 -9.68 -12.17 -4.51
CA GLY A 101 -10.92 -12.18 -3.74
C GLY A 101 -11.26 -10.79 -3.23
N LYS A 102 -12.53 -10.40 -3.40
CA LYS A 102 -13.02 -9.14 -2.84
C LYS A 102 -13.04 -9.28 -1.31
N LYS A 103 -12.28 -8.44 -0.60
CA LYS A 103 -12.46 -8.30 0.85
C LYS A 103 -13.82 -7.66 1.09
N GLU A 104 -14.80 -8.44 1.53
CA GLU A 104 -16.10 -7.88 1.87
C GLU A 104 -16.00 -7.03 3.13
N ILE A 105 -16.60 -5.85 3.09
CA ILE A 105 -16.75 -5.01 4.26
C ILE A 105 -17.70 -5.74 5.23
N PRO A 106 -17.26 -6.02 6.47
CA PRO A 106 -18.05 -6.78 7.42
C PRO A 106 -19.33 -6.02 7.78
N ILE A 107 -20.45 -6.75 7.89
CA ILE A 107 -21.70 -6.18 8.38
C ILE A 107 -21.52 -5.77 9.84
N SER A 108 -21.91 -4.55 10.16
CA SER A 108 -21.83 -3.98 11.50
C SER A 108 -22.96 -2.97 11.73
N PRO A 109 -23.21 -2.55 12.98
CA PRO A 109 -23.97 -1.34 13.24
C PRO A 109 -23.42 -0.14 12.43
N LEU A 110 -24.27 0.82 12.09
CA LEU A 110 -23.87 2.03 11.37
C LEU A 110 -22.95 2.91 12.22
N ILE A 111 -23.18 2.91 13.53
CA ILE A 111 -22.42 3.67 14.52
C ILE A 111 -21.97 2.74 15.64
N ILE A 112 -20.73 2.91 16.11
CA ILE A 112 -20.19 2.23 17.29
C ILE A 112 -19.62 3.28 18.24
N PRO A 113 -20.08 3.36 19.50
CA PRO A 113 -19.49 4.25 20.50
C PRO A 113 -18.02 3.91 20.77
N LEU A 114 -17.14 4.90 20.96
CA LEU A 114 -15.72 4.62 21.26
C LEU A 114 -15.52 3.75 22.51
N ALA A 115 -16.49 3.75 23.42
CA ALA A 115 -16.47 2.97 24.65
C ALA A 115 -16.48 1.45 24.39
N GLU A 116 -17.00 1.05 23.23
CA GLU A 116 -17.20 -0.35 22.86
C GLU A 116 -16.15 -0.83 21.85
N ILE A 117 -15.36 0.10 21.29
CA ILE A 117 -14.36 -0.21 20.29
C ILE A 117 -13.17 -0.94 20.93
N THR A 118 -12.76 -2.02 20.28
CA THR A 118 -11.56 -2.79 20.62
C THR A 118 -10.66 -2.93 19.39
N GLN A 119 -9.41 -3.34 19.61
CA GLN A 119 -8.45 -3.54 18.52
C GLN A 119 -8.95 -4.48 17.41
N GLU A 120 -9.75 -5.51 17.78
CA GLU A 120 -10.31 -6.52 16.88
C GLU A 120 -11.36 -5.96 15.91
N MET A 121 -11.93 -4.79 16.20
CA MET A 121 -12.91 -4.13 15.36
C MET A 121 -12.30 -3.29 14.22
N MET A 122 -10.98 -3.40 13.98
CA MET A 122 -10.25 -2.61 12.99
C MET A 122 -10.91 -2.60 11.60
N GLU A 123 -11.43 -3.75 11.12
CA GLU A 123 -12.10 -3.80 9.80
C GLU A 123 -13.46 -3.06 9.77
N LYS A 124 -14.07 -2.82 10.94
CA LYS A 124 -15.36 -2.12 11.09
C LYS A 124 -15.20 -0.62 11.29
N VAL A 125 -14.20 -0.20 12.06
CA VAL A 125 -14.04 1.22 12.47
C VAL A 125 -12.77 1.87 11.95
N GLY A 126 -11.92 1.14 11.25
CA GLY A 126 -10.63 1.60 10.76
C GLY A 126 -9.52 1.59 11.80
N GLY A 127 -8.28 1.81 11.36
CA GLY A 127 -7.09 1.77 12.21
C GLY A 127 -7.11 2.80 13.35
N LYS A 128 -7.41 4.06 13.03
CA LYS A 128 -7.36 5.18 13.98
C LYS A 128 -8.38 5.05 15.10
N ASN A 129 -9.64 4.76 14.75
CA ASN A 129 -10.69 4.59 15.75
C ASN A 129 -10.45 3.34 16.61
N SER A 130 -9.93 2.26 16.01
CA SER A 130 -9.55 1.04 16.71
C SER A 130 -8.45 1.33 17.76
N ASN A 131 -7.41 2.07 17.37
CA ASN A 131 -6.37 2.53 18.28
C ASN A 131 -6.90 3.46 19.38
N LEU A 132 -7.81 4.38 19.06
CA LEU A 132 -8.46 5.24 20.06
C LEU A 132 -9.25 4.41 21.09
N GLY A 133 -10.04 3.44 20.64
CA GLY A 133 -10.74 2.50 21.52
C GLY A 133 -9.78 1.73 22.42
N GLU A 134 -8.70 1.19 21.87
CA GLU A 134 -7.69 0.42 22.63
C GLU A 134 -6.98 1.29 23.69
N MET A 135 -6.55 2.51 23.32
CA MET A 135 -5.95 3.49 24.22
C MET A 135 -6.85 3.81 25.42
N ARG A 136 -8.15 3.99 25.16
CA ARG A 136 -9.13 4.29 26.21
C ARG A 136 -9.42 3.07 27.07
N ASN A 137 -9.82 1.97 26.44
CA ASN A 137 -10.49 0.86 27.10
C ASN A 137 -9.51 -0.13 27.73
N ARG A 138 -8.26 -0.22 27.21
CA ARG A 138 -7.23 -1.12 27.74
C ARG A 138 -6.06 -0.40 28.39
N VAL A 139 -5.56 0.69 27.80
CA VAL A 139 -4.40 1.44 28.35
C VAL A 139 -4.82 2.40 29.46
N GLY A 140 -6.04 2.95 29.38
CA GLY A 140 -6.57 3.90 30.35
C GLY A 140 -5.92 5.28 30.26
N VAL A 141 -5.56 5.72 29.05
CA VAL A 141 -5.15 7.11 28.81
C VAL A 141 -6.36 7.99 28.45
N PRO A 142 -6.36 9.28 28.83
CA PRO A 142 -7.46 10.17 28.51
C PRO A 142 -7.51 10.44 27.00
N ILE A 143 -8.65 10.18 26.38
CA ILE A 143 -8.93 10.53 24.98
C ILE A 143 -10.19 11.40 24.91
N PRO A 144 -10.43 12.12 23.81
CA PRO A 144 -11.72 12.76 23.59
C PRO A 144 -12.85 11.73 23.50
N GLU A 145 -14.03 12.06 24.04
CA GLU A 145 -15.24 11.25 23.91
C GLU A 145 -15.77 11.31 22.46
N GLY A 146 -16.48 10.27 22.01
CA GLY A 146 -16.94 10.22 20.63
C GLY A 146 -17.52 8.87 20.21
N PHE A 147 -17.74 8.74 18.91
CA PHE A 147 -18.25 7.53 18.23
C PHE A 147 -17.62 7.37 16.84
N ALA A 148 -17.70 6.17 16.27
CA ALA A 148 -17.26 5.87 14.92
C ALA A 148 -18.44 5.55 14.00
N ILE A 149 -18.49 6.19 12.84
CA ILE A 149 -19.32 5.80 11.70
C ILE A 149 -18.57 4.71 10.94
N THR A 150 -19.18 3.54 10.80
CA THR A 150 -18.47 2.32 10.40
C THR A 150 -18.17 2.25 8.90
N SER A 151 -17.24 1.37 8.52
CA SER A 151 -16.96 1.01 7.13
C SER A 151 -18.20 0.45 6.42
N TYR A 152 -19.13 -0.16 7.16
CA TYR A 152 -20.42 -0.60 6.62
C TYR A 152 -21.32 0.57 6.20
N ALA A 153 -21.32 1.69 6.94
CA ALA A 153 -22.01 2.90 6.51
C ALA A 153 -21.39 3.49 5.23
N TYR A 154 -20.06 3.40 5.08
CA TYR A 154 -19.38 3.74 3.82
C TYR A 154 -19.84 2.87 2.65
N LYS A 155 -19.99 1.56 2.85
CA LYS A 155 -20.50 0.65 1.82
C LYS A 155 -21.86 1.11 1.29
N ILE A 156 -22.81 1.37 2.20
CA ILE A 156 -24.19 1.75 1.86
C ILE A 156 -24.25 3.08 1.09
N LEU A 157 -23.44 4.06 1.47
CA LEU A 157 -23.47 5.39 0.84
C LEU A 157 -22.62 5.45 -0.43
N VAL A 158 -21.40 4.90 -0.41
CA VAL A 158 -20.41 5.09 -1.47
C VAL A 158 -20.38 3.92 -2.43
N GLU A 159 -20.25 2.68 -1.95
CA GLU A 159 -20.20 1.52 -2.87
C GLU A 159 -21.54 1.28 -3.57
N ASP A 160 -22.65 1.40 -2.85
CA ASP A 160 -23.96 1.01 -3.36
C ASP A 160 -24.63 2.13 -4.17
N GLN A 161 -24.34 3.42 -3.91
CA GLN A 161 -24.98 4.56 -4.59
C GLN A 161 -24.06 5.36 -5.53
N VAL A 162 -22.75 5.42 -5.27
CA VAL A 162 -21.84 6.33 -5.99
C VAL A 162 -20.89 5.59 -6.93
N LEU A 163 -20.26 4.52 -6.46
CA LEU A 163 -19.28 3.77 -7.22
C LEU A 163 -19.93 2.71 -8.11
N GLU A 164 -20.68 3.17 -9.10
CA GLU A 164 -21.23 2.32 -10.15
C GLU A 164 -20.14 1.55 -10.90
N LYS A 165 -20.54 0.47 -11.57
CA LYS A 165 -19.64 -0.45 -12.29
C LYS A 165 -18.68 0.27 -13.26
N GLU A 166 -19.13 1.34 -13.91
CA GLU A 166 -18.30 2.09 -14.85
C GLU A 166 -17.24 2.94 -14.16
N THR A 167 -17.59 3.67 -13.10
CA THR A 167 -16.64 4.42 -12.28
C THR A 167 -15.55 3.52 -11.68
N LYS A 168 -15.93 2.31 -11.23
CA LYS A 168 -14.97 1.32 -10.74
C LYS A 168 -13.98 0.88 -11.83
N LYS A 169 -14.44 0.69 -13.07
CA LYS A 169 -13.56 0.37 -14.21
C LYS A 169 -12.61 1.52 -14.54
N GLN A 170 -13.12 2.75 -14.55
CA GLN A 170 -12.30 3.94 -14.78
C GLN A 170 -11.20 4.07 -13.72
N LEU A 171 -11.55 3.89 -12.44
CA LEU A 171 -10.57 3.88 -11.34
C LEU A 171 -9.55 2.74 -11.48
N ALA A 172 -9.98 1.53 -11.89
CA ALA A 172 -9.07 0.41 -12.07
C ALA A 172 -8.02 0.69 -13.16
N ASN A 173 -8.45 1.26 -14.29
CA ASN A 173 -7.61 1.52 -15.46
C ASN A 173 -6.89 2.88 -15.44
N LEU A 174 -7.11 3.69 -14.40
CA LEU A 174 -6.51 5.02 -14.30
C LEU A 174 -4.98 4.94 -14.23
N ASP A 175 -4.32 5.62 -15.17
CA ASP A 175 -2.89 5.91 -15.12
C ASP A 175 -2.64 7.11 -14.18
N ILE A 176 -1.77 6.91 -13.19
CA ILE A 176 -1.40 7.93 -12.20
C ILE A 176 -0.40 8.95 -12.75
N ASN A 177 0.25 8.65 -13.87
CA ASN A 177 1.18 9.55 -14.55
C ASN A 177 0.47 10.48 -15.55
N ASP A 178 -0.85 10.39 -15.66
CA ASP A 178 -1.70 11.32 -16.41
C ASP A 178 -2.45 12.24 -15.42
N PRO A 179 -1.91 13.44 -15.13
CA PRO A 179 -2.48 14.32 -14.11
C PRO A 179 -3.86 14.87 -14.49
N GLU A 180 -4.16 15.00 -15.79
CA GLU A 180 -5.43 15.55 -16.26
C GLU A 180 -6.56 14.53 -16.06
N ASN A 181 -6.35 13.29 -16.49
CA ASN A 181 -7.32 12.22 -16.31
C ASN A 181 -7.55 11.91 -14.82
N LEU A 182 -6.46 11.84 -14.03
CA LEU A 182 -6.54 11.68 -12.58
C LEU A 182 -7.38 12.78 -11.92
N SER A 183 -7.12 14.04 -12.26
CA SER A 183 -7.83 15.18 -11.68
C SER A 183 -9.30 15.22 -12.10
N SER A 184 -9.60 14.88 -13.35
CA SER A 184 -10.96 14.82 -13.89
C SER A 184 -11.80 13.75 -13.20
N LEU A 185 -11.30 12.51 -13.14
CA LEU A 185 -11.99 11.39 -12.50
C LEU A 185 -12.15 11.61 -10.99
N SER A 186 -11.10 12.11 -10.33
CA SER A 186 -11.12 12.50 -8.92
C SER A 186 -12.26 13.49 -8.62
N ARG A 187 -12.35 14.59 -9.39
CA ARG A 187 -13.38 15.61 -9.21
C ARG A 187 -14.79 15.03 -9.41
N LYS A 188 -14.97 14.21 -10.45
CA LYS A 188 -16.25 13.55 -10.73
C LYS A 188 -16.72 12.73 -9.53
N ILE A 189 -15.86 11.87 -8.99
CA ILE A 189 -16.20 11.01 -7.85
C ILE A 189 -16.50 11.82 -6.60
N GLN A 190 -15.67 12.82 -6.28
CA GLN A 190 -15.89 13.67 -5.12
C GLN A 190 -17.24 14.39 -5.19
N GLN A 191 -17.57 14.97 -6.35
CA GLN A 191 -18.86 15.64 -6.56
C GLN A 191 -20.03 14.68 -6.37
N SER A 192 -19.93 13.45 -6.88
CA SER A 192 -20.96 12.43 -6.67
C SER A 192 -21.13 12.05 -5.20
N ILE A 193 -20.04 11.93 -4.43
CA ILE A 193 -20.13 11.65 -2.97
C ILE A 193 -20.78 12.82 -2.23
N LEU A 194 -20.39 14.05 -2.55
CA LEU A 194 -20.92 15.25 -1.90
C LEU A 194 -22.42 15.44 -2.21
N SER A 195 -22.88 15.10 -3.42
CA SER A 195 -24.29 15.23 -3.81
C SER A 195 -25.16 14.03 -3.44
N ALA A 196 -24.60 12.85 -3.16
CA ALA A 196 -25.36 11.64 -2.85
C ALA A 196 -26.26 11.80 -1.60
N PRO A 197 -27.55 11.46 -1.62
CA PRO A 197 -28.40 11.56 -0.44
C PRO A 197 -27.94 10.59 0.66
N ILE A 198 -27.91 11.05 1.91
CA ILE A 198 -27.61 10.17 3.04
C ILE A 198 -28.85 9.31 3.33
N PRO A 199 -28.73 7.97 3.45
CA PRO A 199 -29.85 7.12 3.83
C PRO A 199 -30.50 7.58 5.15
N PRO A 200 -31.84 7.64 5.27
CA PRO A 200 -32.51 8.10 6.49
C PRO A 200 -32.06 7.37 7.76
N ALA A 201 -31.90 6.04 7.68
CA ALA A 201 -31.42 5.23 8.81
C ALA A 201 -29.99 5.59 9.25
N LEU A 202 -29.13 6.03 8.32
CA LEU A 202 -27.77 6.48 8.65
C LEU A 202 -27.79 7.89 9.25
N GLU A 203 -28.60 8.79 8.71
CA GLU A 203 -28.79 10.13 9.26
C GLU A 203 -29.32 10.09 10.69
N GLU A 204 -30.38 9.31 10.94
CA GLU A 204 -30.95 9.12 12.27
C GLU A 204 -29.92 8.54 13.24
N ALA A 205 -29.14 7.53 12.82
CA ALA A 205 -28.12 6.93 13.66
C ALA A 205 -27.00 7.92 14.02
N ILE A 206 -26.54 8.74 13.07
CA ILE A 206 -25.52 9.77 13.29
C ILE A 206 -26.01 10.81 14.31
N PHE A 207 -27.21 11.35 14.12
CA PHE A 207 -27.74 12.36 15.03
C PHE A 207 -28.07 11.79 16.41
N HIS A 208 -28.59 10.56 16.47
CA HIS A 208 -28.82 9.89 17.75
C HIS A 208 -27.51 9.74 18.55
N ALA A 209 -26.42 9.33 17.90
CA ALA A 209 -25.12 9.23 18.54
C ALA A 209 -24.56 10.60 18.97
N TYR A 210 -24.78 11.65 18.18
CA TYR A 210 -24.44 13.03 18.56
C TYR A 210 -25.23 13.50 19.80
N ASP A 211 -26.53 13.26 19.83
CA ASP A 211 -27.41 13.68 20.92
C ASP A 211 -27.07 12.91 22.22
N GLN A 212 -26.74 11.62 22.14
CA GLN A 212 -26.22 10.85 23.28
C GLN A 212 -24.86 11.39 23.79
N LEU A 213 -23.95 11.75 22.87
CA LEU A 213 -22.65 12.30 23.22
C LEU A 213 -22.78 13.65 23.93
N THR A 214 -23.61 14.55 23.40
CA THR A 214 -23.85 15.87 24.01
C THR A 214 -24.52 15.75 25.37
N ALA A 215 -25.48 14.84 25.55
CA ALA A 215 -26.08 14.54 26.84
C ALA A 215 -25.03 14.05 27.86
N LYS A 216 -24.11 13.17 27.44
CA LYS A 216 -23.02 12.68 28.30
C LYS A 216 -22.02 13.77 28.70
N VAL A 217 -21.70 14.68 27.78
CA VAL A 217 -20.79 15.81 28.04
C VAL A 217 -21.48 16.92 28.83
N GLY A 218 -22.82 16.97 28.82
CA GLY A 218 -23.64 17.94 29.55
C GLY A 218 -23.79 19.30 28.84
N ARG A 219 -23.33 19.41 27.59
CA ARG A 219 -23.46 20.62 26.76
C ARG A 219 -23.31 20.28 25.27
N GLU A 220 -23.89 21.12 24.42
CA GLU A 220 -23.61 21.07 22.98
C GLU A 220 -22.12 21.27 22.75
N THR A 221 -21.51 20.36 21.98
CA THR A 221 -20.07 20.32 21.78
C THR A 221 -19.77 20.10 20.30
N PRO A 222 -18.91 20.95 19.68
CA PRO A 222 -18.45 20.72 18.32
C PRO A 222 -17.59 19.46 18.23
N LEU A 223 -17.50 18.88 17.04
CA LEU A 223 -16.77 17.65 16.78
C LEU A 223 -15.52 17.88 15.92
N SER A 224 -14.56 16.99 16.06
CA SER A 224 -13.54 16.70 15.06
C SER A 224 -13.98 15.45 14.31
N VAL A 225 -14.21 15.60 13.01
CA VAL A 225 -14.64 14.52 12.10
C VAL A 225 -13.41 14.06 11.31
N ARG A 226 -12.97 12.82 11.54
CA ARG A 226 -11.67 12.30 11.09
C ARG A 226 -11.83 11.05 10.24
N SER A 227 -11.02 10.92 9.21
CA SER A 227 -10.86 9.64 8.51
C SER A 227 -10.30 8.55 9.43
N SER A 228 -10.75 7.32 9.22
CA SER A 228 -10.19 6.12 9.82
C SER A 228 -10.35 4.97 8.81
N ALA A 229 -9.46 4.89 7.84
CA ALA A 229 -9.44 3.78 6.88
C ALA A 229 -8.90 2.50 7.55
N VAL A 230 -9.36 1.33 7.10
CA VAL A 230 -8.95 0.02 7.65
C VAL A 230 -7.45 -0.22 7.58
N LYS A 231 -6.75 0.39 6.61
CA LYS A 231 -5.29 0.27 6.45
C LYS A 231 -4.52 1.56 6.78
N GLU A 232 -5.17 2.57 7.37
CA GLU A 232 -4.57 3.91 7.56
C GLU A 232 -3.31 3.90 8.44
N ASP A 233 -3.32 3.09 9.50
CA ASP A 233 -2.24 2.97 10.51
C ASP A 233 -1.43 1.65 10.38
N SER A 234 -1.50 0.97 9.23
CA SER A 234 -0.73 -0.26 8.94
C SER A 234 0.69 0.06 8.40
N ASP A 235 1.43 -0.94 7.88
CA ASP A 235 2.76 -0.76 7.25
C ASP A 235 2.82 0.38 6.20
N SER A 236 1.69 0.83 5.67
CA SER A 236 1.57 2.05 4.85
C SER A 236 0.84 3.13 5.64
N SER A 237 1.56 4.14 6.14
CA SER A 237 0.92 5.23 6.85
C SER A 237 0.32 6.17 5.81
N PHE A 238 -1.01 6.11 5.64
CA PHE A 238 -1.82 7.04 4.83
C PHE A 238 -1.84 8.46 5.40
N ALA A 239 -0.79 8.77 6.15
CA ALA A 239 -0.65 9.93 6.96
C ALA A 239 -1.00 11.15 6.07
N GLY A 240 -1.95 11.97 6.57
CA GLY A 240 -2.23 13.32 6.06
C GLY A 240 -2.80 13.38 4.64
N GLN A 241 -3.15 12.22 4.06
CA GLN A 241 -3.78 12.14 2.74
C GLN A 241 -5.29 12.35 2.79
N PHE A 242 -5.90 12.06 3.92
CA PHE A 242 -7.34 12.17 4.12
C PHE A 242 -7.66 13.42 4.96
N THR A 243 -8.83 14.00 4.66
CA THR A 243 -9.28 15.23 5.30
C THR A 243 -9.72 14.95 6.72
N THR A 244 -9.34 15.84 7.64
CA THR A 244 -9.95 15.98 8.95
C THR A 244 -10.67 17.32 8.98
N VAL A 245 -11.95 17.32 9.37
CA VAL A 245 -12.73 18.54 9.54
C VAL A 245 -12.82 18.85 11.03
N LEU A 246 -12.30 19.99 11.43
CA LEU A 246 -12.25 20.44 12.82
C LEU A 246 -13.40 21.38 13.15
N ASN A 247 -13.80 21.41 14.43
CA ASN A 247 -14.82 22.31 14.95
C ASN A 247 -16.15 22.27 14.18
N VAL A 248 -16.68 21.06 14.00
CA VAL A 248 -17.92 20.76 13.27
C VAL A 248 -19.11 20.81 14.22
N ARG A 249 -20.05 21.71 13.97
CA ARG A 249 -21.33 21.77 14.70
C ARG A 249 -22.35 20.76 14.17
N ARG A 250 -23.39 20.49 14.95
CA ARG A 250 -24.48 19.55 14.62
C ARG A 250 -25.03 19.75 13.19
N GLY A 251 -25.30 20.99 12.80
CA GLY A 251 -25.86 21.33 11.48
C GLY A 251 -24.96 20.99 10.28
N ASN A 252 -23.64 20.92 10.49
CA ASN A 252 -22.66 20.63 9.43
C ASN A 252 -22.19 19.18 9.44
N LEU A 253 -22.61 18.37 10.42
CA LEU A 253 -22.06 17.02 10.67
C LEU A 253 -22.16 16.09 9.46
N LEU A 254 -23.32 16.06 8.81
CA LEU A 254 -23.55 15.22 7.63
C LEU A 254 -22.71 15.64 6.42
N GLN A 255 -22.54 16.96 6.25
CA GLN A 255 -21.71 17.52 5.18
C GLN A 255 -20.23 17.19 5.43
N SER A 256 -19.75 17.40 6.66
CA SER A 256 -18.37 17.04 7.05
C SER A 256 -18.11 15.53 6.95
N TYR A 257 -19.10 14.68 7.24
CA TYR A 257 -18.99 13.23 7.00
C TYR A 257 -18.71 12.93 5.53
N LYS A 258 -19.49 13.51 4.60
CA LYS A 258 -19.28 13.36 3.16
C LYS A 258 -17.95 13.91 2.68
N GLU A 259 -17.49 15.04 3.21
CA GLU A 259 -16.19 15.63 2.89
C GLU A 259 -15.05 14.68 3.26
N VAL A 260 -15.12 14.05 4.44
CA VAL A 260 -14.15 13.04 4.85
C VAL A 260 -14.17 11.83 3.90
N LEU A 261 -15.34 11.34 3.51
CA LEU A 261 -15.43 10.24 2.53
C LEU A 261 -14.88 10.63 1.16
N ALA A 262 -15.21 11.83 0.67
CA ALA A 262 -14.73 12.36 -0.60
C ALA A 262 -13.21 12.53 -0.62
N SER A 263 -12.59 12.80 0.54
CA SER A 263 -11.13 12.94 0.67
C SER A 263 -10.34 11.70 0.24
N LYS A 264 -10.96 10.51 0.31
CA LYS A 264 -10.39 9.24 -0.20
C LYS A 264 -10.07 9.30 -1.70
N PHE A 265 -10.80 10.13 -2.42
CA PHE A 265 -10.75 10.27 -3.87
C PHE A 265 -10.08 11.58 -4.30
N THR A 266 -9.25 12.20 -3.46
CA THR A 266 -8.34 13.29 -3.91
C THR A 266 -7.28 12.74 -4.86
N PRO A 267 -6.74 13.55 -5.79
CA PRO A 267 -5.66 13.10 -6.67
C PRO A 267 -4.49 12.50 -5.87
N GLN A 268 -4.14 13.14 -4.75
CA GLN A 268 -3.06 12.71 -3.86
C GLN A 268 -3.35 11.36 -3.21
N ALA A 269 -4.55 11.19 -2.64
CA ALA A 269 -4.95 9.92 -2.05
C ALA A 269 -4.96 8.80 -3.11
N ILE A 270 -5.58 9.04 -4.28
CA ILE A 270 -5.63 8.08 -5.39
C ILE A 270 -4.24 7.64 -5.83
N SER A 271 -3.35 8.59 -6.09
CA SER A 271 -1.96 8.31 -6.43
C SER A 271 -1.27 7.50 -5.33
N TYR A 272 -1.48 7.85 -4.05
CA TYR A 272 -0.86 7.14 -2.93
C TYR A 272 -1.28 5.67 -2.86
N TRP A 273 -2.57 5.37 -2.81
CA TRP A 273 -3.00 3.97 -2.67
C TRP A 273 -2.74 3.16 -3.94
N LYS A 274 -2.78 3.76 -5.14
CA LYS A 274 -2.34 3.08 -6.37
C LYS A 274 -0.84 2.78 -6.37
N ASN A 275 0.00 3.73 -5.95
CA ASN A 275 1.45 3.53 -5.83
C ASN A 275 1.80 2.41 -4.84
N LYS A 276 1.03 2.28 -3.76
CA LYS A 276 1.16 1.17 -2.80
C LYS A 276 0.53 -0.14 -3.28
N GLY A 277 -0.06 -0.17 -4.47
CA GLY A 277 -0.70 -1.35 -5.07
C GLY A 277 -2.09 -1.68 -4.51
N PHE A 278 -2.68 -0.83 -3.68
CA PHE A 278 -4.04 -1.00 -3.17
C PHE A 278 -5.08 -0.66 -4.23
N SER A 279 -6.25 -1.29 -4.13
CA SER A 279 -7.46 -0.91 -4.86
C SER A 279 -8.37 -0.09 -3.95
N GLU A 280 -9.33 0.62 -4.54
CA GLU A 280 -10.36 1.33 -3.77
C GLU A 280 -11.05 0.41 -2.76
N GLU A 281 -11.32 -0.84 -3.12
CA GLU A 281 -11.96 -1.85 -2.27
C GLU A 281 -11.08 -2.32 -1.10
N ASP A 282 -9.76 -2.13 -1.17
CA ASP A 282 -8.83 -2.53 -0.10
C ASP A 282 -8.83 -1.56 1.09
N ILE A 283 -9.42 -0.38 0.92
CA ILE A 283 -9.34 0.76 1.85
C ILE A 283 -10.74 1.34 2.13
N PRO A 284 -11.68 0.56 2.68
CA PRO A 284 -12.95 1.12 3.14
C PRO A 284 -12.69 2.16 4.23
N MET A 285 -13.44 3.25 4.19
CA MET A 285 -13.27 4.39 5.07
C MET A 285 -14.33 4.38 6.17
N ALA A 286 -13.90 4.24 7.43
CA ALA A 286 -14.73 4.62 8.57
C ALA A 286 -14.43 6.08 8.95
N VAL A 287 -15.29 6.68 9.75
CA VAL A 287 -15.16 8.09 10.17
C VAL A 287 -15.29 8.19 11.69
N GLY A 288 -14.29 8.77 12.35
CA GLY A 288 -14.33 9.07 13.78
C GLY A 288 -14.93 10.45 14.05
N CYS A 289 -15.91 10.51 14.95
CA CYS A 289 -16.54 11.74 15.42
C CYS A 289 -16.18 11.94 16.89
N LEU A 290 -15.18 12.80 17.14
CA LEU A 290 -14.63 13.07 18.46
C LEU A 290 -15.07 14.43 18.96
N THR A 291 -15.29 14.59 20.26
CA THR A 291 -15.43 15.90 20.89
C THR A 291 -14.22 16.78 20.57
N MET A 292 -14.47 18.01 20.12
CA MET A 292 -13.41 18.95 19.80
C MET A 292 -12.76 19.46 21.09
N ILE A 293 -11.43 19.34 21.17
CA ILE A 293 -10.65 19.92 22.27
C ILE A 293 -10.19 21.31 21.82
N PRO A 294 -10.65 22.42 22.46
CA PRO A 294 -10.16 23.76 22.18
C PRO A 294 -8.76 23.93 22.78
N ALA A 295 -7.77 23.31 22.15
CA ALA A 295 -6.44 23.14 22.71
C ALA A 295 -5.76 24.50 22.95
N LYS A 296 -5.30 24.71 24.18
CA LYS A 296 -4.38 25.82 24.51
C LYS A 296 -2.99 25.50 23.99
N VAL A 297 -2.58 24.24 24.11
CA VAL A 297 -1.29 23.70 23.68
C VAL A 297 -1.54 22.35 23.07
N SER A 298 -0.85 22.04 21.99
CA SER A 298 -0.91 20.72 21.36
C SER A 298 0.44 20.35 20.77
N GLY A 299 0.57 19.08 20.40
CA GLY A 299 1.85 18.61 19.92
C GLY A 299 1.89 17.14 19.57
N VAL A 300 3.11 16.70 19.29
CA VAL A 300 3.46 15.33 18.94
C VAL A 300 4.55 14.88 19.90
N MET A 301 4.54 13.63 20.32
CA MET A 301 5.62 13.04 21.08
C MET A 301 6.01 11.66 20.55
N TYR A 302 7.32 11.39 20.56
CA TYR A 302 7.91 10.13 20.15
C TYR A 302 8.50 9.43 21.36
N THR A 303 8.16 8.16 21.58
CA THR A 303 8.64 7.40 22.74
C THR A 303 10.13 7.04 22.63
N GLN A 304 10.70 7.21 21.44
CA GLN A 304 12.11 7.06 21.13
C GLN A 304 12.55 8.12 20.12
N ASP A 305 13.77 8.61 20.24
CA ASP A 305 14.39 9.49 19.25
C ASP A 305 14.66 8.71 17.94
N PRO A 306 14.02 9.08 16.81
CA PRO A 306 14.19 8.36 15.55
C PRO A 306 15.57 8.61 14.90
N ASN A 307 16.27 9.69 15.26
CA ASN A 307 17.57 10.05 14.71
C ASN A 307 18.73 9.53 15.57
N TYR A 308 18.51 9.43 16.89
CA TYR A 308 19.47 8.92 17.86
C TYR A 308 18.82 7.86 18.78
N PRO A 309 18.47 6.67 18.27
CA PRO A 309 17.85 5.60 19.07
C PRO A 309 18.61 5.26 20.36
N GLU A 310 19.94 5.37 20.33
CA GLU A 310 20.87 5.19 21.43
C GLU A 310 20.67 6.16 22.61
N ARG A 311 20.12 7.35 22.36
CA ARG A 311 19.90 8.39 23.37
C ARG A 311 18.91 7.96 24.45
N LYS A 312 18.09 6.94 24.17
CA LYS A 312 17.03 6.42 25.07
C LYS A 312 16.24 7.59 25.67
N ALA A 313 15.66 8.42 24.80
CA ALA A 313 14.92 9.61 25.18
C ALA A 313 13.54 9.65 24.50
N VAL A 314 12.57 10.24 25.20
CA VAL A 314 11.27 10.64 24.68
C VAL A 314 11.38 12.07 24.16
N ILE A 315 10.92 12.31 22.94
CA ILE A 315 10.93 13.64 22.32
C ILE A 315 9.51 14.19 22.37
N ILE A 316 9.33 15.39 22.92
CA ILE A 316 8.03 16.06 22.98
C ILE A 316 8.13 17.39 22.23
N SER A 317 7.37 17.52 21.16
CA SER A 317 7.19 18.77 20.41
C SER A 317 5.89 19.43 20.84
N ALA A 318 5.90 20.74 21.11
CA ALA A 318 4.72 21.49 21.55
C ALA A 318 4.60 22.86 20.86
N ALA A 319 3.37 23.25 20.55
CA ALA A 319 3.01 24.55 20.01
C ALA A 319 1.75 25.10 20.68
N TRP A 320 1.59 26.43 20.69
CA TRP A 320 0.37 27.10 21.11
C TRP A 320 -0.77 26.86 20.10
N GLY A 321 -1.99 26.65 20.62
CA GLY A 321 -3.19 26.41 19.82
C GLY A 321 -3.39 24.95 19.40
N LEU A 322 -4.17 24.76 18.33
CA LEU A 322 -4.54 23.45 17.78
C LEU A 322 -3.39 22.74 17.05
N GLY A 323 -3.45 21.40 17.03
CA GLY A 323 -2.35 20.53 16.58
C GLY A 323 -2.00 20.64 15.11
N GLU A 324 -2.88 21.20 14.28
CA GLU A 324 -2.65 21.41 12.85
C GLU A 324 -1.40 22.24 12.58
N ILE A 325 -1.11 23.23 13.44
CA ILE A 325 0.09 24.07 13.32
C ILE A 325 1.37 23.30 13.66
N ALA A 326 1.34 22.46 14.70
CA ALA A 326 2.50 21.67 15.12
C ALA A 326 2.83 20.54 14.14
N VAL A 327 1.80 19.95 13.51
CA VAL A 327 1.91 18.81 12.60
C VAL A 327 2.14 19.25 11.15
N GLY A 328 1.51 20.36 10.74
CA GLY A 328 1.52 20.87 9.36
C GLY A 328 2.79 21.60 8.94
N GLY A 329 3.71 21.88 9.86
CA GLY A 329 4.99 22.54 9.55
C GLY A 329 4.85 24.03 9.20
N LEU A 330 3.80 24.68 9.68
CA LEU A 330 3.59 26.13 9.55
C LEU A 330 4.47 26.91 10.53
N VAL A 331 4.79 26.31 11.69
CA VAL A 331 5.69 26.88 12.70
C VAL A 331 6.73 25.85 13.13
N SER A 332 7.86 26.32 13.65
CA SER A 332 8.85 25.48 14.33
C SER A 332 8.44 25.36 15.81
N PRO A 333 8.01 24.17 16.29
CA PRO A 333 7.52 24.02 17.65
C PRO A 333 8.67 23.99 18.66
N SER A 334 8.34 24.24 19.93
CA SER A 334 9.28 24.01 21.02
C SER A 334 9.49 22.51 21.24
N VAL A 335 10.74 22.09 21.46
CA VAL A 335 11.11 20.68 21.60
C VAL A 335 11.73 20.42 22.98
N TYR A 336 11.26 19.38 23.65
CA TYR A 336 11.72 18.93 24.95
C TYR A 336 12.25 17.50 24.82
N VAL A 337 13.49 17.28 25.27
CA VAL A 337 14.08 15.94 25.29
C VAL A 337 14.05 15.41 26.71
N VAL A 338 13.36 14.29 26.90
CA VAL A 338 13.10 13.71 28.22
C VAL A 338 13.79 12.35 28.33
N SER A 339 14.59 12.16 29.37
CA SER A 339 15.25 10.89 29.66
C SER A 339 14.24 9.76 29.84
N ARG A 340 14.40 8.67 29.09
CA ARG A 340 13.51 7.51 29.19
C ARG A 340 13.62 6.81 30.55
N ALA A 341 14.79 6.87 31.19
CA ALA A 341 15.06 6.14 32.43
C ALA A 341 14.38 6.73 33.66
N ASN A 342 14.34 8.06 33.76
CA ASN A 342 13.89 8.77 34.98
C ASN A 342 12.90 9.91 34.71
N GLY A 343 12.55 10.22 33.46
CA GLY A 343 11.65 11.32 33.12
C GLY A 343 12.25 12.71 33.26
N GLN A 344 13.55 12.83 33.51
CA GLN A 344 14.21 14.13 33.64
C GLN A 344 14.34 14.81 32.28
N VAL A 345 14.05 16.12 32.21
CA VAL A 345 14.28 16.91 31.01
C VAL A 345 15.79 17.09 30.83
N LEU A 346 16.32 16.53 29.74
CA LEU A 346 17.73 16.60 29.36
C LEU A 346 18.05 17.88 28.59
N ASP A 347 17.10 18.33 27.77
CA ASP A 347 17.30 19.47 26.88
C ASP A 347 15.96 20.17 26.56
N ARG A 348 16.02 21.48 26.29
CA ARG A 348 14.87 22.32 25.95
C ARG A 348 15.25 23.30 24.84
N THR A 349 14.61 23.16 23.70
CA THR A 349 14.67 24.13 22.61
C THR A 349 13.36 24.89 22.58
N ILE A 350 13.36 26.11 23.11
CA ILE A 350 12.19 26.99 23.06
C ILE A 350 12.29 27.85 21.80
N GLN A 351 11.26 27.81 20.98
CA GLN A 351 11.13 28.68 19.81
C GLN A 351 9.93 29.60 19.99
N GLY A 352 10.13 30.87 19.65
CA GLY A 352 9.06 31.85 19.61
C GLY A 352 7.99 31.47 18.58
N GLN A 353 6.72 31.70 18.91
CA GLN A 353 5.60 31.40 18.01
C GLN A 353 4.76 32.65 17.75
N GLU A 354 4.66 33.04 16.47
CA GLU A 354 3.93 34.25 16.06
C GLU A 354 2.43 34.04 15.88
N VAL A 355 2.03 32.86 15.42
CA VAL A 355 0.65 32.51 15.04
C VAL A 355 0.20 31.21 15.68
N MET A 356 -1.09 31.13 16.05
CA MET A 356 -1.73 29.91 16.55
C MET A 356 -3.10 29.70 15.91
N SER A 357 -3.53 28.44 15.78
CA SER A 357 -4.84 28.08 15.27
C SER A 357 -5.80 27.89 16.42
N VAL A 358 -6.98 28.48 16.30
CA VAL A 358 -8.06 28.40 17.28
C VAL A 358 -9.37 28.01 16.60
N CYS A 359 -10.31 27.47 17.36
CA CYS A 359 -11.66 27.23 16.86
C CYS A 359 -12.34 28.57 16.55
N HIS A 360 -12.90 28.70 15.34
CA HIS A 360 -13.78 29.81 15.01
C HIS A 360 -15.10 29.71 15.80
N GLU A 361 -15.79 30.83 16.04
CA GLU A 361 -17.05 30.82 16.78
C GLU A 361 -18.08 29.92 16.07
N ASP A 362 -18.36 30.13 14.79
CA ASP A 362 -19.35 29.34 14.05
C ASP A 362 -18.92 27.90 13.72
N SER A 363 -17.89 27.71 12.88
CA SER A 363 -17.40 26.38 12.47
C SER A 363 -15.99 26.51 11.89
N GLY A 364 -15.21 25.44 11.95
CA GLY A 364 -13.84 25.43 11.41
C GLY A 364 -12.82 26.14 12.30
N ILE A 365 -11.66 26.43 11.72
CA ILE A 365 -10.51 27.02 12.43
C ILE A 365 -10.12 28.36 11.84
N THR A 366 -9.47 29.19 12.64
CA THR A 366 -8.87 30.45 12.18
C THR A 366 -7.48 30.62 12.78
N GLU A 367 -6.60 31.29 12.06
CA GLU A 367 -5.26 31.64 12.52
C GLU A 367 -5.30 33.02 13.18
N VAL A 368 -4.76 33.10 14.39
CA VAL A 368 -4.64 34.33 15.17
C VAL A 368 -3.21 34.52 15.64
N SER A 369 -2.81 35.76 15.90
CA SER A 369 -1.49 36.00 16.50
C SER A 369 -1.45 35.48 17.93
N VAL A 370 -0.33 34.85 18.30
CA VAL A 370 -0.08 34.47 19.69
C VAL A 370 0.06 35.74 20.53
N PRO A 371 -0.62 35.84 21.69
CA PRO A 371 -0.46 37.00 22.57
C PRO A 371 1.01 37.26 22.92
N GLU A 372 1.45 38.52 22.86
CA GLU A 372 2.85 38.93 23.12
C GLU A 372 3.44 38.33 24.41
N ALA A 373 2.62 38.23 25.46
CA ALA A 373 3.03 37.65 26.74
C ALA A 373 3.35 36.15 26.71
N LEU A 374 3.02 35.45 25.61
CA LEU A 374 3.19 34.01 25.40
C LEU A 374 4.19 33.66 24.29
N LYS A 375 4.49 34.59 23.37
CA LYS A 375 5.32 34.32 22.17
C LYS A 375 6.64 33.64 22.50
N GLU A 376 7.36 34.16 23.50
CA GLU A 376 8.68 33.67 23.93
C GLU A 376 8.62 32.72 25.14
N LYS A 377 7.41 32.35 25.61
CA LYS A 377 7.26 31.48 26.78
C LYS A 377 7.22 30.01 26.39
N PRO A 378 7.78 29.12 27.23
CA PRO A 378 7.62 27.69 27.03
C PRO A 378 6.14 27.29 27.07
N CYS A 379 5.71 26.54 26.06
CA CYS A 379 4.32 26.08 25.95
C CYS A 379 3.95 25.06 27.04
N LEU A 380 4.94 24.40 27.65
CA LEU A 380 4.74 23.35 28.64
C LEU A 380 5.47 23.66 29.96
N ASP A 381 4.79 23.37 31.07
CA ASP A 381 5.41 23.30 32.39
C ASP A 381 5.93 21.88 32.69
N GLU A 382 6.72 21.75 33.76
CA GLU A 382 7.33 20.45 34.13
C GLU A 382 6.29 19.39 34.50
N GLY A 383 5.15 19.79 35.06
CA GLY A 383 4.06 18.88 35.42
C GLY A 383 3.40 18.27 34.18
N ALA A 384 3.19 19.08 33.13
CA ALA A 384 2.66 18.64 31.85
C ALA A 384 3.66 17.72 31.13
N ILE A 385 4.95 18.07 31.11
CA ILE A 385 6.00 17.22 30.54
C ILE A 385 6.03 15.86 31.22
N GLN A 386 5.98 15.81 32.55
CA GLN A 386 6.03 14.56 33.30
C GLN A 386 4.78 13.69 33.05
N LYS A 387 3.59 14.29 32.95
CA LYS A 387 2.36 13.56 32.60
C LYS A 387 2.40 13.00 31.18
N LEU A 388 2.87 13.79 30.22
CA LEU A 388 3.04 13.33 28.83
C LEU A 388 4.03 12.16 28.75
N TYR A 389 5.17 12.26 29.44
CA TYR A 389 6.15 11.17 29.56
C TYR A 389 5.52 9.89 30.14
N GLN A 390 4.69 9.99 31.18
CA GLN A 390 4.00 8.84 31.75
C GLN A 390 3.03 8.19 30.75
N TYR A 391 2.27 8.98 29.99
CA TYR A 391 1.40 8.44 28.94
C TYR A 391 2.18 7.80 27.80
N ALA A 392 3.28 8.43 27.37
CA ALA A 392 4.17 7.89 26.35
C ALA A 392 4.66 6.48 26.72
N LEU A 393 5.14 6.29 27.96
CA LEU A 393 5.61 4.99 28.43
C LEU A 393 4.48 3.96 28.61
N LYS A 394 3.29 4.38 29.03
CA LYS A 394 2.13 3.47 29.12
C LYS A 394 1.76 2.91 27.75
N LEU A 395 1.70 3.78 26.74
CA LEU A 395 1.39 3.41 25.37
C LEU A 395 2.49 2.51 24.79
N GLU A 396 3.76 2.87 24.93
CA GLU A 396 4.88 2.05 24.47
C GLU A 396 4.90 0.66 25.10
N ARG A 397 4.65 0.56 26.42
CA ARG A 397 4.58 -0.74 27.12
C ARG A 397 3.44 -1.61 26.61
N HIS A 398 2.30 -1.02 26.28
CA HIS A 398 1.15 -1.74 25.76
C HIS A 398 1.41 -2.26 24.35
N TYR A 399 1.87 -1.40 23.43
CA TYR A 399 2.12 -1.74 22.03
C TYR A 399 3.46 -2.45 21.79
N LYS A 400 4.33 -2.52 22.81
CA LYS A 400 5.66 -3.18 22.79
C LYS A 400 6.60 -2.70 21.69
N THR A 401 6.30 -1.55 21.12
CA THR A 401 7.01 -0.93 20.00
C THR A 401 7.06 0.58 20.22
N PRO A 402 8.09 1.28 19.68
CA PRO A 402 8.15 2.73 19.76
C PRO A 402 6.92 3.39 19.14
N GLN A 403 6.38 4.43 19.77
CA GLN A 403 5.14 5.08 19.34
C GLN A 403 5.35 6.54 18.93
N ASP A 404 4.59 6.95 17.93
CA ASP A 404 4.30 8.31 17.51
C ASP A 404 2.91 8.69 18.05
N ILE A 405 2.83 9.74 18.87
CA ILE A 405 1.64 10.07 19.65
C ILE A 405 1.29 11.54 19.49
N GLU A 406 0.05 11.82 19.08
CA GLU A 406 -0.52 13.17 19.04
C GLU A 406 -1.29 13.48 20.32
N TRP A 407 -1.15 14.70 20.84
CA TRP A 407 -1.76 15.10 22.10
C TRP A 407 -2.20 16.56 22.11
N ALA A 408 -3.12 16.89 23.01
CA ALA A 408 -3.59 18.25 23.25
C ALA A 408 -3.85 18.51 24.74
N ILE A 409 -3.71 19.77 25.15
CA ILE A 409 -4.01 20.28 26.48
C ILE A 409 -5.13 21.30 26.36
N ASP A 410 -6.23 21.06 27.05
CA ASP A 410 -7.36 21.99 27.09
C ASP A 410 -7.05 23.25 27.95
N PRO A 411 -7.91 24.27 27.95
CA PRO A 411 -7.68 25.49 28.73
C PRO A 411 -7.63 25.25 30.25
N ASN A 412 -8.17 24.12 30.73
CA ASN A 412 -8.15 23.71 32.14
C ASN A 412 -6.89 22.91 32.51
N GLY A 413 -5.97 22.69 31.56
CA GLY A 413 -4.74 21.94 31.79
C GLY A 413 -4.91 20.42 31.73
N LYS A 414 -6.05 19.90 31.26
CA LYS A 414 -6.26 18.47 31.08
C LYS A 414 -5.65 18.02 29.75
N ILE A 415 -4.80 16.99 29.83
CA ILE A 415 -4.15 16.36 28.67
C ILE A 415 -5.08 15.30 28.07
N TYR A 416 -5.16 15.29 26.74
CA TYR A 416 -5.83 14.27 25.93
C TYR A 416 -4.85 13.71 24.90
N ILE A 417 -4.86 12.39 24.74
CA ILE A 417 -4.19 11.69 23.64
C ILE A 417 -5.17 11.63 22.46
N LEU A 418 -4.73 12.11 21.30
CA LEU A 418 -5.55 12.26 20.10
C LEU A 418 -5.33 11.14 19.09
N GLN A 419 -4.13 10.57 19.05
CA GLN A 419 -3.78 9.46 18.18
C GLN A 419 -2.50 8.78 18.69
N THR A 420 -2.34 7.49 18.40
CA THR A 420 -1.06 6.78 18.54
C THR A 420 -0.86 5.85 17.35
N ARG A 421 0.40 5.65 16.93
CA ARG A 421 0.79 4.69 15.89
C ARG A 421 2.25 4.27 16.06
N LEU A 422 2.64 3.19 15.38
CA LEU A 422 4.02 2.73 15.33
C LEU A 422 4.95 3.84 14.81
N LEU A 423 6.00 4.13 15.57
CA LEU A 423 7.11 4.95 15.11
C LEU A 423 8.10 4.08 14.34
N LYS A 424 8.16 4.28 13.01
CA LYS A 424 9.18 3.64 12.17
C LYS A 424 10.53 4.29 12.43
N ILE A 425 11.43 3.51 13.01
CA ILE A 425 12.83 3.86 13.20
C ILE A 425 13.61 3.13 12.11
N SER A 426 14.41 3.86 11.34
CA SER A 426 15.33 3.21 10.40
C SER A 426 16.31 2.37 11.23
N SER A 427 16.37 1.07 10.98
CA SER A 427 17.41 0.23 11.55
C SER A 427 18.72 0.72 10.97
N SER A 428 19.43 1.56 11.70
CA SER A 428 20.83 1.79 11.41
C SER A 428 21.51 0.44 11.54
N LYS A 429 21.93 -0.15 10.41
CA LYS A 429 23.18 -0.93 10.39
C LYS A 429 24.17 -0.13 11.24
N GLU A 430 24.78 -0.80 12.21
CA GLU A 430 25.74 -0.26 13.17
C GLU A 430 26.44 0.95 12.55
N LYS A 431 26.21 2.14 13.11
CA LYS A 431 26.97 3.33 12.71
C LYS A 431 28.43 2.92 12.89
N GLU A 432 29.13 2.63 11.80
CA GLU A 432 30.58 2.58 11.80
C GLU A 432 31.04 3.82 12.55
N GLU A 433 31.92 3.61 13.52
CA GLU A 433 32.53 4.67 14.31
C GLU A 433 32.83 5.86 13.40
N LYS A 434 32.51 7.06 13.87
CA LYS A 434 32.83 8.32 13.19
C LYS A 434 34.30 8.32 12.77
N THR A 435 34.58 7.83 11.57
CA THR A 435 35.84 8.08 10.89
C THR A 435 35.94 9.60 10.78
N PRO A 436 37.12 10.19 11.02
CA PRO A 436 37.30 11.63 10.87
C PRO A 436 36.75 12.05 9.51
N PRO A 437 36.07 13.22 9.41
CA PRO A 437 35.37 13.59 8.19
C PRO A 437 36.36 13.51 7.02
N GLU A 438 36.14 12.58 6.10
CA GLU A 438 36.81 12.63 4.81
C GLU A 438 36.49 14.02 4.25
N VAL A 439 37.52 14.83 4.04
CA VAL A 439 37.35 16.16 3.48
C VAL A 439 37.00 15.95 2.02
N PHE A 440 35.71 16.03 1.71
CA PHE A 440 35.26 16.06 0.33
C PHE A 440 35.73 17.38 -0.30
N PRO A 441 36.23 17.35 -1.54
CA PRO A 441 36.70 18.56 -2.23
C PRO A 441 35.55 19.54 -2.54
N ASN A 442 34.31 19.08 -2.45
CA ASN A 442 33.12 19.86 -2.75
C ASN A 442 32.83 20.90 -1.67
N ARG A 443 32.46 22.11 -2.12
CA ARG A 443 32.08 23.20 -1.22
C ARG A 443 30.83 22.82 -0.43
N VAL A 444 30.88 23.01 0.89
CA VAL A 444 29.70 22.93 1.76
C VAL A 444 28.81 24.15 1.53
N LEU A 445 27.56 23.91 1.14
CA LEU A 445 26.55 24.95 0.96
C LEU A 445 25.79 25.21 2.26
N ILE A 446 25.33 24.15 2.93
CA ILE A 446 24.56 24.21 4.18
C ILE A 446 25.04 23.10 5.10
N ASN A 447 25.26 23.39 6.38
CA ASN A 447 25.64 22.41 7.43
C ASN A 447 24.81 22.57 8.71
N TRP A 448 23.62 23.15 8.58
CA TRP A 448 22.64 23.31 9.65
C TRP A 448 21.25 22.86 9.17
N GLY A 449 20.30 22.86 10.09
CA GLY A 449 18.98 22.27 9.90
C GLY A 449 18.85 21.00 10.71
N VAL A 450 17.73 20.31 10.54
CA VAL A 450 17.41 19.10 11.31
C VAL A 450 17.08 17.97 10.34
N VAL A 451 17.75 16.83 10.52
CA VAL A 451 17.52 15.62 9.72
C VAL A 451 16.15 15.04 10.07
N ALA A 452 15.25 15.03 9.09
CA ALA A 452 13.92 14.42 9.21
C ALA A 452 13.92 12.95 8.77
N ALA A 453 14.72 12.62 7.74
CA ALA A 453 14.92 11.28 7.24
C ALA A 453 16.40 11.08 6.81
N PRO A 454 17.10 10.08 7.37
CA PRO A 454 18.51 9.85 7.08
C PRO A 454 18.72 9.28 5.66
N GLY A 455 19.92 9.47 5.12
CA GLY A 455 20.36 8.92 3.83
C GLY A 455 21.13 9.94 3.00
N VAL A 456 21.57 9.56 1.79
CA VAL A 456 22.28 10.46 0.88
C VAL A 456 21.60 10.50 -0.49
N GLY A 457 21.31 11.67 -1.03
CA GLY A 457 20.76 11.83 -2.38
C GLY A 457 21.48 12.90 -3.18
N ALA A 458 21.58 12.73 -4.49
CA ALA A 458 22.19 13.72 -5.39
C ALA A 458 21.31 13.96 -6.62
N GLY A 459 21.34 15.18 -7.14
CA GLY A 459 20.53 15.55 -8.30
C GLY A 459 20.41 17.07 -8.52
N PRO A 460 19.71 17.49 -9.57
CA PRO A 460 19.42 18.90 -9.81
C PRO A 460 18.38 19.42 -8.82
N VAL A 461 18.64 20.56 -8.21
CA VAL A 461 17.68 21.28 -7.36
C VAL A 461 16.45 21.68 -8.18
N TYR A 462 15.27 21.50 -7.60
CA TYR A 462 14.01 22.01 -8.12
C TYR A 462 13.28 22.78 -7.03
N LEU A 463 13.19 24.10 -7.19
CA LEU A 463 12.50 24.97 -6.23
C LEU A 463 10.98 24.89 -6.41
N VAL A 464 10.28 24.43 -5.38
CA VAL A 464 8.82 24.36 -5.34
C VAL A 464 8.31 25.56 -4.54
N LYS A 465 7.65 26.50 -5.23
CA LYS A 465 7.05 27.69 -4.60
C LYS A 465 5.57 27.47 -4.31
N LYS A 466 4.90 26.75 -5.20
CA LYS A 466 3.49 26.37 -5.08
C LYS A 466 3.32 24.91 -5.47
N ASP A 467 2.28 24.27 -4.95
CA ASP A 467 2.04 22.84 -5.19
C ASP A 467 1.85 22.48 -6.67
N GLN A 468 1.47 23.45 -7.52
CA GLN A 468 1.34 23.27 -8.96
C GLN A 468 2.68 22.98 -9.65
N ASP A 469 3.80 23.42 -9.06
CA ASP A 469 5.13 23.22 -9.62
C ASP A 469 5.53 21.72 -9.59
N LEU A 470 4.89 20.92 -8.73
CA LEU A 470 5.13 19.48 -8.61
C LEU A 470 4.80 18.70 -9.88
N ALA A 471 3.92 19.22 -10.74
CA ALA A 471 3.57 18.57 -12.00
C ALA A 471 4.73 18.52 -13.01
N GLN A 472 5.73 19.40 -12.85
CA GLN A 472 6.90 19.49 -13.72
C GLN A 472 8.18 19.05 -13.01
N PHE A 473 8.06 18.34 -11.89
CA PHE A 473 9.21 17.88 -11.12
C PHE A 473 10.01 16.84 -11.92
N PRO A 474 11.34 17.02 -12.08
CA PRO A 474 12.15 16.10 -12.86
C PRO A 474 12.51 14.83 -12.07
N PRO A 475 12.54 13.64 -12.71
CA PRO A 475 13.08 12.43 -12.10
C PRO A 475 14.52 12.61 -11.60
N GLY A 476 14.80 12.14 -10.38
CA GLY A 476 16.09 12.28 -9.71
C GLY A 476 16.36 13.68 -9.15
N GLY A 477 15.38 14.60 -9.18
CA GLY A 477 15.52 15.96 -8.67
C GLY A 477 15.62 16.05 -7.14
N ILE A 478 16.12 17.18 -6.65
CA ILE A 478 16.15 17.53 -5.22
C ILE A 478 15.09 18.59 -4.96
N LEU A 479 14.05 18.24 -4.22
CA LEU A 479 12.95 19.16 -3.91
C LEU A 479 13.41 20.16 -2.85
N VAL A 480 13.35 21.46 -3.18
CA VAL A 480 13.66 22.54 -2.24
C VAL A 480 12.45 23.44 -2.10
N ALA A 481 11.96 23.64 -0.88
CA ALA A 481 10.75 24.43 -0.64
C ALA A 481 10.78 25.20 0.69
N LYS A 482 9.91 26.21 0.83
CA LYS A 482 9.87 27.01 2.06
C LYS A 482 9.22 26.26 3.22
N HIS A 483 8.11 25.59 2.97
CA HIS A 483 7.33 24.86 3.96
C HIS A 483 7.21 23.39 3.57
N THR A 484 6.99 22.52 4.54
CA THR A 484 6.60 21.13 4.25
C THR A 484 5.19 21.07 3.66
N SER A 485 4.94 20.16 2.72
CA SER A 485 3.60 19.94 2.15
C SER A 485 3.33 18.43 2.02
N PRO A 486 2.14 17.94 2.44
CA PRO A 486 1.74 16.55 2.19
C PRO A 486 1.67 16.20 0.70
N LYS A 487 1.55 17.20 -0.18
CA LYS A 487 1.44 16.99 -1.63
C LYS A 487 2.76 16.52 -2.27
N TYR A 488 3.89 16.63 -1.59
CA TYR A 488 5.19 16.14 -2.09
C TYR A 488 5.17 14.62 -2.34
N ILE A 489 4.21 13.91 -1.75
CA ILE A 489 3.99 12.48 -2.01
C ILE A 489 3.82 12.12 -3.48
N THR A 490 3.32 13.05 -4.31
CA THR A 490 3.15 12.82 -5.76
C THR A 490 4.49 12.67 -6.49
N VAL A 491 5.57 13.19 -5.91
CA VAL A 491 6.92 13.19 -6.50
C VAL A 491 7.96 12.47 -5.66
N MET A 492 7.63 11.98 -4.46
CA MET A 492 8.57 11.35 -3.53
C MET A 492 9.34 10.17 -4.15
N ASN A 493 8.68 9.31 -4.94
CA ASN A 493 9.34 8.20 -5.64
C ASN A 493 10.35 8.64 -6.70
N GLN A 494 10.25 9.89 -7.16
CA GLN A 494 11.13 10.48 -8.16
C GLN A 494 12.19 11.39 -7.54
N ALA A 495 12.04 11.78 -6.27
CA ALA A 495 12.92 12.73 -5.60
C ALA A 495 14.14 12.02 -5.00
N SER A 496 15.33 12.55 -5.26
CA SER A 496 16.58 12.06 -4.67
C SER A 496 16.77 12.54 -3.23
N ALA A 497 16.25 13.73 -2.89
CA ALA A 497 16.24 14.29 -1.54
C ALA A 497 15.22 15.43 -1.42
N ILE A 498 14.86 15.80 -0.19
CA ILE A 498 13.96 16.93 0.14
C ILE A 498 14.68 17.90 1.11
N ILE A 499 14.54 19.20 0.86
CA ILE A 499 15.05 20.27 1.72
C ILE A 499 13.92 21.28 1.97
N THR A 500 13.68 21.62 3.24
CA THR A 500 12.74 22.72 3.58
C THR A 500 13.34 23.78 4.50
N ASP A 501 12.91 25.04 4.33
CA ASP A 501 13.34 26.15 5.21
C ASP A 501 12.68 26.06 6.59
N ILE A 502 11.39 25.68 6.63
CA ILE A 502 10.59 25.50 7.84
C ILE A 502 10.09 24.05 7.87
N GLY A 503 10.14 23.42 9.04
CA GLY A 503 9.62 22.09 9.26
C GLY A 503 10.15 21.48 10.56
N ASN A 504 9.57 20.36 10.97
CA ASN A 504 9.99 19.64 12.18
C ASN A 504 10.18 18.15 11.88
N VAL A 505 11.12 17.51 12.58
CA VAL A 505 11.36 16.07 12.52
C VAL A 505 10.19 15.25 13.03
N THR A 506 9.34 15.82 13.89
CA THR A 506 8.11 15.16 14.35
C THR A 506 6.89 15.46 13.49
N GLY A 507 7.06 16.25 12.43
CA GLY A 507 5.98 16.70 11.55
C GLY A 507 5.54 15.63 10.57
N HIS A 508 4.42 15.91 9.92
CA HIS A 508 3.76 14.99 9.01
C HIS A 508 4.64 14.51 7.85
N MET A 509 5.26 15.47 7.16
CA MET A 509 6.13 15.19 6.03
C MET A 509 7.35 14.37 6.47
N ALA A 510 7.85 14.56 7.70
CA ALA A 510 9.04 13.85 8.17
C ALA A 510 8.76 12.34 8.32
N ALA A 511 7.55 11.99 8.77
CA ALA A 511 7.10 10.60 8.79
C ALA A 511 6.99 10.02 7.37
N LEU A 512 6.43 10.78 6.41
CA LEU A 512 6.35 10.36 5.02
C LEU A 512 7.74 10.18 4.39
N ALA A 513 8.65 11.13 4.57
CA ALA A 513 10.02 11.04 4.07
C ALA A 513 10.75 9.80 4.60
N ARG A 514 10.57 9.47 5.89
CA ARG A 514 11.10 8.23 6.49
C ARG A 514 10.46 6.97 5.89
N GLU A 515 9.15 7.00 5.64
CA GLU A 515 8.44 5.89 5.00
C GLU A 515 8.90 5.63 3.56
N PHE A 516 9.10 6.68 2.77
CA PHE A 516 9.61 6.60 1.40
C PHE A 516 11.14 6.51 1.34
N GLN A 517 11.82 6.55 2.48
CA GLN A 517 13.29 6.57 2.62
C GLN A 517 13.97 7.64 1.76
N VAL A 518 13.31 8.79 1.59
CA VAL A 518 13.86 9.93 0.86
C VAL A 518 14.67 10.78 1.84
N PRO A 519 16.00 10.94 1.63
CA PRO A 519 16.85 11.78 2.48
C PRO A 519 16.25 13.18 2.63
N THR A 520 16.05 13.63 3.86
CA THR A 520 15.34 14.89 4.10
C THR A 520 15.93 15.70 5.24
N ILE A 521 16.24 16.97 4.96
CA ILE A 521 16.69 17.98 5.93
C ILE A 521 15.63 19.09 5.98
N VAL A 522 15.13 19.40 7.17
CA VAL A 522 14.14 20.47 7.41
C VAL A 522 14.74 21.57 8.29
N ASP A 523 14.02 22.68 8.46
CA ASP A 523 14.46 23.82 9.28
C ASP A 523 15.81 24.42 8.83
N THR A 524 16.07 24.42 7.52
CA THR A 524 17.29 25.03 6.95
C THR A 524 17.25 26.55 6.96
N LYS A 525 16.11 27.17 7.32
CA LYS A 525 15.85 28.62 7.41
C LYS A 525 15.93 29.39 6.09
N GLU A 526 16.97 29.14 5.28
CA GLU A 526 17.29 29.90 4.07
C GLU A 526 17.69 29.02 2.87
N GLY A 527 17.43 27.71 2.91
CA GLY A 527 17.69 26.79 1.79
C GLY A 527 17.09 27.26 0.46
N THR A 528 15.87 27.80 0.45
CA THR A 528 15.24 28.35 -0.77
C THR A 528 15.92 29.60 -1.33
N LYS A 529 16.69 30.31 -0.51
CA LYS A 529 17.47 31.50 -0.94
C LYS A 529 18.87 31.11 -1.43
N MET A 530 19.44 30.06 -0.84
CA MET A 530 20.81 29.63 -1.11
C MET A 530 20.94 28.71 -2.34
N LEU A 531 19.91 27.89 -2.60
CA LEU A 531 19.91 26.90 -3.68
C LEU A 531 19.13 27.41 -4.90
N ARG A 532 19.58 27.04 -6.11
CA ARG A 532 18.96 27.49 -7.37
C ARG A 532 18.47 26.32 -8.20
N THR A 533 17.30 26.46 -8.85
CA THR A 533 16.79 25.43 -9.77
C THR A 533 17.83 25.07 -10.84
N GLY A 534 18.04 23.77 -11.05
CA GLY A 534 19.04 23.21 -11.98
C GLY A 534 20.44 23.04 -11.38
N GLN A 535 20.72 23.59 -10.20
CA GLN A 535 22.01 23.41 -9.52
C GLN A 535 22.14 21.95 -9.05
N ALA A 536 23.22 21.27 -9.45
CA ALA A 536 23.52 19.94 -8.92
C ALA A 536 24.00 20.05 -7.48
N VAL A 537 23.39 19.29 -6.57
CA VAL A 537 23.82 19.22 -5.16
C VAL A 537 23.76 17.79 -4.65
N THR A 538 24.50 17.53 -3.57
CA THR A 538 24.45 16.28 -2.81
C THR A 538 23.96 16.57 -1.39
N VAL A 539 22.90 15.90 -0.97
CA VAL A 539 22.31 16.01 0.36
C VAL A 539 22.76 14.80 1.16
N ASP A 540 23.71 14.99 2.07
CA ASP A 540 24.10 14.01 3.08
C ASP A 540 23.31 14.26 4.36
N ALA A 541 22.14 13.63 4.45
CA ALA A 541 21.29 13.67 5.64
C ALA A 541 21.79 12.73 6.76
N LEU A 542 22.90 11.99 6.57
CA LEU A 542 23.56 11.25 7.66
C LEU A 542 24.44 12.20 8.49
N ARG A 543 25.12 13.14 7.83
CA ARG A 543 26.01 14.13 8.46
C ARG A 543 25.39 15.52 8.58
N ASN A 544 24.18 15.72 8.06
CA ASN A 544 23.48 17.00 8.00
C ASN A 544 24.23 18.06 7.19
N ILE A 545 24.70 17.68 6.00
CA ILE A 545 25.50 18.54 5.12
C ILE A 545 24.94 18.51 3.70
N ILE A 546 24.85 19.67 3.06
CA ILE A 546 24.52 19.83 1.64
C ILE A 546 25.78 20.33 0.93
N TYR A 547 26.26 19.56 -0.04
CA TYR A 547 27.43 19.87 -0.86
C TYR A 547 27.03 20.43 -2.23
N GLU A 548 27.88 21.29 -2.77
CA GLU A 548 27.82 21.71 -4.16
C GLU A 548 28.28 20.58 -5.10
N GLY A 549 27.50 20.29 -6.14
CA GLY A 549 27.79 19.23 -7.09
C GLY A 549 27.42 17.82 -6.60
N VAL A 550 27.75 16.82 -7.42
CA VAL A 550 27.51 15.40 -7.15
C VAL A 550 28.77 14.81 -6.49
N VAL A 551 28.63 14.26 -5.28
CA VAL A 551 29.70 13.57 -4.56
C VAL A 551 29.49 12.06 -4.70
N GLU A 552 30.06 11.48 -5.76
CA GLU A 552 29.84 10.06 -6.13
C GLU A 552 30.12 9.07 -4.99
N LYS A 553 31.17 9.31 -4.20
CA LYS A 553 31.55 8.47 -3.05
C LYS A 553 30.49 8.34 -1.96
N LEU A 554 29.58 9.32 -1.85
CA LEU A 554 28.53 9.32 -0.83
C LEU A 554 27.23 8.68 -1.31
N ILE A 555 27.09 8.41 -2.62
CA ILE A 555 25.87 7.84 -3.20
C ILE A 555 25.92 6.32 -2.99
N PRO A 556 24.98 5.75 -2.21
CA PRO A 556 24.91 4.30 -2.05
C PRO A 556 24.56 3.64 -3.40
N GLU A 557 25.29 2.59 -3.78
CA GLU A 557 24.89 1.74 -4.90
C GLU A 557 23.55 1.05 -4.56
N GLY A 558 22.55 1.19 -5.45
CA GLY A 558 21.29 0.43 -5.37
C GLY A 558 20.30 0.88 -4.29
N LYS A 559 19.59 2.00 -4.51
CA LYS A 559 18.51 2.49 -3.62
C LYS A 559 17.11 1.91 -3.89
N GLY A 560 16.93 1.08 -4.91
CA GLY A 560 15.60 0.59 -5.33
C GLY A 560 15.08 -0.65 -4.59
N ASP A 561 15.97 -1.42 -3.94
CA ASP A 561 15.72 -2.85 -3.70
C ASP A 561 14.92 -3.19 -2.42
N GLU A 562 15.13 -2.46 -1.32
CA GLU A 562 14.52 -2.84 -0.02
C GLU A 562 13.07 -2.34 0.16
N ILE A 563 12.71 -1.21 -0.44
CA ILE A 563 11.35 -0.64 -0.37
C ILE A 563 10.36 -1.49 -1.16
N ARG A 564 10.81 -2.09 -2.27
CA ARG A 564 9.96 -2.92 -3.15
C ARG A 564 9.47 -4.17 -2.42
N LYS A 565 10.36 -4.91 -1.75
CA LYS A 565 10.10 -6.23 -1.15
C LYS A 565 8.97 -6.29 -0.13
N GLN A 566 8.47 -5.16 0.38
CA GLN A 566 7.38 -5.12 1.38
C GLN A 566 6.04 -4.60 0.86
N THR A 567 5.92 -4.29 -0.44
CA THR A 567 4.66 -3.75 -0.98
C THR A 567 3.55 -4.82 -1.02
N PRO A 568 2.27 -4.47 -0.77
CA PRO A 568 1.12 -5.37 -0.93
C PRO A 568 1.05 -6.02 -2.31
N LEU A 569 1.56 -5.33 -3.33
CA LEU A 569 1.64 -5.84 -4.69
C LEU A 569 2.60 -7.01 -4.82
N LEU A 570 3.79 -6.90 -4.21
CA LEU A 570 4.78 -7.98 -4.18
C LEU A 570 4.35 -9.14 -3.29
N ARG A 571 3.63 -8.89 -2.18
CA ARG A 571 2.97 -9.96 -1.40
C ARG A 571 1.94 -10.73 -2.24
N LYS A 572 1.15 -10.03 -3.05
CA LYS A 572 0.20 -10.70 -3.99
C LYS A 572 0.94 -11.49 -5.07
N LEU A 573 2.05 -10.97 -5.59
CA LEU A 573 2.89 -11.70 -6.54
C LEU A 573 3.48 -12.96 -5.89
N GLU A 574 4.02 -12.85 -4.68
CA GLU A 574 4.53 -13.97 -3.87
C GLU A 574 3.44 -15.02 -3.60
N GLU A 575 2.23 -14.60 -3.22
CA GLU A 575 1.08 -15.49 -3.04
C GLU A 575 0.73 -16.25 -4.32
N ILE A 576 0.74 -15.59 -5.49
CA ILE A 576 0.54 -16.28 -6.78
C ILE A 576 1.68 -17.25 -7.03
N LEU A 577 2.94 -16.79 -6.94
CA LEU A 577 4.12 -17.60 -7.21
C LEU A 577 4.11 -18.88 -6.37
N SER A 578 3.79 -18.79 -5.08
CA SER A 578 3.69 -19.94 -4.17
C SER A 578 2.68 -21.01 -4.60
N SER A 579 1.67 -20.64 -5.38
CA SER A 579 0.61 -21.54 -5.85
C SER A 579 0.75 -21.91 -7.34
N VAL A 580 1.67 -21.27 -8.06
CA VAL A 580 1.85 -21.44 -9.49
C VAL A 580 3.16 -22.16 -9.80
N VAL A 581 4.27 -21.75 -9.20
CA VAL A 581 5.63 -22.12 -9.66
C VAL A 581 6.27 -23.30 -8.93
N PRO A 582 6.09 -23.51 -7.60
CA PRO A 582 6.70 -24.65 -6.94
C PRO A 582 6.38 -25.97 -7.62
N LEU A 583 7.41 -26.76 -7.89
CA LEU A 583 7.31 -28.07 -8.50
C LEU A 583 7.49 -29.15 -7.43
N HIS A 584 6.38 -29.78 -7.04
CA HIS A 584 6.36 -30.87 -6.07
C HIS A 584 6.41 -32.24 -6.76
N LEU A 585 5.87 -32.33 -7.98
CA LEU A 585 5.84 -33.54 -8.80
C LEU A 585 7.11 -33.71 -9.65
N VAL A 586 8.23 -34.06 -9.00
CA VAL A 586 9.54 -34.14 -9.66
C VAL A 586 9.82 -35.50 -10.31
N ASP A 587 9.45 -36.61 -9.65
CA ASP A 587 9.75 -37.98 -10.12
C ASP A 587 8.52 -38.65 -10.77
N PRO A 588 8.52 -38.86 -12.11
CA PRO A 588 7.48 -39.59 -12.83
C PRO A 588 7.23 -41.03 -12.39
N LYS A 589 8.19 -41.65 -11.69
CA LYS A 589 8.12 -43.04 -11.26
C LYS A 589 7.59 -43.20 -9.83
N ALA A 590 7.44 -42.11 -9.09
CA ALA A 590 6.94 -42.15 -7.73
C ALA A 590 5.44 -42.48 -7.70
N GLU A 591 4.99 -43.20 -6.67
CA GLU A 591 3.56 -43.52 -6.47
C GLU A 591 2.70 -42.26 -6.29
N SER A 592 3.32 -41.17 -5.82
CA SER A 592 2.70 -39.87 -5.67
C SER A 592 2.47 -39.14 -7.00
N PHE A 593 3.00 -39.64 -8.13
CA PHE A 593 2.83 -39.02 -9.45
C PHE A 593 1.42 -39.22 -10.03
N GLN A 594 0.44 -38.57 -9.40
CA GLN A 594 -0.99 -38.68 -9.72
C GLN A 594 -1.68 -37.32 -9.77
N PRO A 595 -2.79 -37.19 -10.53
CA PRO A 595 -3.52 -35.93 -10.67
C PRO A 595 -3.93 -35.30 -9.34
N ASP A 596 -4.34 -36.11 -8.36
CA ASP A 596 -4.86 -35.64 -7.07
C ASP A 596 -3.78 -35.08 -6.13
N HIS A 597 -2.51 -35.30 -6.45
CA HIS A 597 -1.38 -34.75 -5.70
C HIS A 597 -0.83 -33.46 -6.32
N CYS A 598 -1.39 -32.98 -7.44
CA CYS A 598 -1.02 -31.68 -7.99
C CYS A 598 -1.50 -30.56 -7.06
N GLN A 599 -0.57 -29.73 -6.58
CA GLN A 599 -0.87 -28.62 -5.69
C GLN A 599 -0.72 -27.26 -6.39
N THR A 600 0.07 -27.20 -7.45
CA THR A 600 0.35 -25.99 -8.23
C THR A 600 -0.01 -26.13 -9.70
N PHE A 601 -0.01 -25.01 -10.43
CA PHE A 601 -0.10 -25.05 -11.89
C PHE A 601 1.13 -25.72 -12.53
N HIS A 602 2.33 -25.56 -11.98
CA HIS A 602 3.52 -26.25 -12.47
C HIS A 602 3.44 -27.78 -12.27
N ASP A 603 2.85 -28.23 -11.16
CA ASP A 603 2.57 -29.66 -10.96
C ASP A 603 1.64 -30.22 -12.05
N LEU A 604 0.58 -29.48 -12.39
CA LEU A 604 -0.34 -29.84 -13.47
C LEU A 604 0.36 -29.87 -14.84
N THR A 605 1.16 -28.86 -15.17
CA THR A 605 1.90 -28.83 -16.45
C THR A 605 2.87 -30.00 -16.54
N ARG A 606 3.64 -30.28 -15.47
CA ARG A 606 4.59 -31.39 -15.42
C ARG A 606 3.91 -32.75 -15.56
N TYR A 607 2.81 -32.99 -14.85
CA TYR A 607 2.04 -34.22 -14.94
C TYR A 607 1.48 -34.43 -16.35
N MET A 608 0.81 -33.42 -16.90
CA MET A 608 0.22 -33.50 -18.25
C MET A 608 1.28 -33.70 -19.33
N HIS A 609 2.41 -33.00 -19.25
CA HIS A 609 3.53 -33.17 -20.18
C HIS A 609 4.02 -34.62 -20.17
N GLU A 610 4.32 -35.17 -19.00
CA GLU A 610 4.82 -36.56 -18.87
C GLU A 610 3.81 -37.59 -19.42
N VAL A 611 2.55 -37.49 -19.00
CA VAL A 611 1.51 -38.42 -19.44
C VAL A 611 1.20 -38.26 -20.93
N SER A 612 1.28 -37.06 -21.49
CA SER A 612 1.08 -36.83 -22.92
C SER A 612 2.15 -37.53 -23.76
N ILE A 613 3.41 -37.54 -23.32
CA ILE A 613 4.50 -38.28 -23.96
C ILE A 613 4.20 -39.78 -23.88
N GLN A 614 3.84 -40.28 -22.70
CA GLN A 614 3.51 -41.70 -22.54
C GLN A 614 2.34 -42.12 -23.43
N GLU A 615 1.27 -41.33 -23.51
CA GLU A 615 0.10 -41.66 -24.31
C GLU A 615 0.35 -41.51 -25.82
N MET A 616 1.17 -40.55 -26.23
CA MET A 616 1.58 -40.40 -27.64
C MET A 616 2.46 -41.57 -28.08
N PHE A 617 3.36 -42.06 -27.21
CA PHE A 617 4.37 -43.07 -27.57
C PHE A 617 4.13 -44.48 -27.01
N LYS A 618 2.98 -44.74 -26.35
CA LYS A 618 2.45 -46.08 -26.07
C LYS A 618 2.01 -46.77 -27.37
N PHE A 619 2.93 -46.96 -28.30
CA PHE A 619 2.73 -47.63 -29.58
C PHE A 619 2.83 -49.15 -29.52
N ASN A 620 3.01 -49.73 -28.33
CA ASN A 620 3.00 -51.17 -28.14
C ASN A 620 1.70 -51.56 -27.42
N GLU A 621 0.71 -52.03 -28.20
CA GLU A 621 -0.05 -53.28 -27.97
C GLU A 621 -1.48 -53.26 -28.54
N MET A 622 -2.13 -52.11 -28.73
CA MET A 622 -3.59 -52.09 -29.03
C MET A 622 -4.01 -51.91 -30.50
N GLU A 623 -3.11 -51.59 -31.44
CA GLU A 623 -3.50 -51.33 -32.85
C GLU A 623 -2.80 -52.23 -33.89
N LYS A 624 -2.65 -53.52 -33.59
CA LYS A 624 -2.41 -54.54 -34.64
C LYS A 624 -3.64 -54.81 -35.52
N SER A 625 -4.79 -54.16 -35.28
CA SER A 625 -6.08 -54.56 -35.87
C SER A 625 -6.80 -53.52 -36.74
N SER A 626 -6.22 -52.37 -37.07
CA SER A 626 -6.89 -51.43 -37.98
C SER A 626 -5.91 -50.61 -38.83
N SER A 627 -5.95 -50.87 -40.14
CA SER A 627 -5.36 -50.11 -41.25
C SER A 627 -3.84 -49.87 -41.24
N ASN A 628 -3.14 -50.73 -41.98
CA ASN A 628 -1.76 -50.59 -42.49
C ASN A 628 -1.55 -49.38 -43.45
N GLU A 629 -2.41 -48.34 -43.41
CA GLU A 629 -2.48 -47.30 -44.46
C GLU A 629 -1.63 -46.05 -44.16
N GLU A 630 -1.15 -45.84 -42.93
CA GLU A 630 -0.41 -44.60 -42.56
C GLU A 630 1.13 -44.75 -42.53
N ALA A 631 1.66 -45.97 -42.45
CA ALA A 631 3.12 -46.21 -42.40
C ALA A 631 3.69 -46.59 -43.78
N ARG A 632 4.53 -45.74 -44.37
CA ARG A 632 5.24 -46.00 -45.63
C ARG A 632 6.65 -46.51 -45.36
N LYS A 633 7.02 -47.64 -45.98
CA LYS A 633 8.39 -48.14 -45.88
C LYS A 633 9.36 -47.18 -46.60
N LEU A 634 10.41 -46.74 -45.90
CA LEU A 634 11.50 -45.99 -46.49
C LEU A 634 12.31 -46.94 -47.39
N ILE A 635 12.36 -46.63 -48.68
CA ILE A 635 13.24 -47.33 -49.62
C ILE A 635 14.59 -46.61 -49.58
N SER A 636 15.65 -47.33 -49.21
CA SER A 636 17.02 -46.83 -49.12
C SER A 636 17.99 -47.86 -49.71
N ASP A 637 19.08 -47.39 -50.31
CA ASP A 637 20.17 -48.23 -50.81
C ASP A 637 21.01 -48.83 -49.67
N ILE A 638 20.76 -48.40 -48.42
CA ILE A 638 21.33 -48.97 -47.20
C ILE A 638 20.32 -49.98 -46.64
N PRO A 639 20.75 -51.17 -46.18
CA PRO A 639 19.85 -52.22 -45.66
C PRO A 639 19.24 -51.84 -44.30
N ILE A 640 18.38 -50.83 -44.28
CA ILE A 640 17.66 -50.36 -43.11
C ILE A 640 16.16 -50.54 -43.35
N ASN A 641 15.49 -51.21 -42.41
CA ASN A 641 14.06 -51.48 -42.49
C ASN A 641 13.30 -50.44 -41.65
N LEU A 642 13.13 -49.24 -42.23
CA LEU A 642 12.44 -48.11 -41.60
C LEU A 642 11.04 -47.92 -42.20
N TYR A 643 10.06 -47.65 -41.34
CA TYR A 643 8.71 -47.26 -41.73
C TYR A 643 8.47 -45.82 -41.25
N ILE A 644 8.06 -44.95 -42.16
CA ILE A 644 7.78 -43.53 -41.94
C ILE A 644 6.27 -43.36 -41.88
N ILE A 645 5.79 -42.75 -40.80
CA ILE A 645 4.40 -42.34 -40.66
C ILE A 645 4.35 -40.83 -40.92
N ASP A 646 3.57 -40.40 -41.91
CA ASP A 646 3.36 -38.98 -42.18
C ASP A 646 2.26 -38.44 -41.25
N LEU A 647 2.64 -37.61 -40.30
CA LEU A 647 1.76 -36.99 -39.33
C LEU A 647 1.35 -35.56 -39.74
N GLY A 648 1.73 -35.11 -40.95
CA GLY A 648 1.35 -33.83 -41.57
C GLY A 648 2.45 -33.20 -42.43
N ASP A 649 2.09 -32.69 -43.62
CA ASP A 649 2.86 -31.86 -44.57
C ASP A 649 4.26 -32.37 -45.00
N GLY A 650 4.64 -33.61 -44.69
CA GLY A 650 5.95 -34.18 -45.05
C GLY A 650 6.01 -34.82 -46.44
N LEU A 651 4.87 -35.18 -47.03
CA LEU A 651 4.80 -35.87 -48.33
C LEU A 651 4.01 -35.07 -49.37
N VAL A 652 4.60 -34.83 -50.54
CA VAL A 652 3.89 -34.25 -51.69
C VAL A 652 2.77 -35.21 -52.12
N PRO A 653 1.51 -34.75 -52.32
CA PRO A 653 0.43 -35.62 -52.77
C PRO A 653 0.76 -36.26 -54.11
N GLN A 654 0.73 -37.60 -54.18
CA GLN A 654 0.84 -38.30 -55.46
C GLN A 654 -0.34 -37.91 -56.35
N GLN A 655 -0.06 -37.19 -57.45
CA GLN A 655 -1.01 -37.08 -58.56
C GLN A 655 -1.34 -38.50 -59.03
N LYS A 656 -2.59 -38.91 -58.89
CA LYS A 656 -3.10 -40.15 -59.48
C LYS A 656 -2.93 -40.04 -61.00
N GLN A 657 -1.89 -40.68 -61.54
CA GLN A 657 -1.86 -41.00 -62.97
C GLN A 657 -2.98 -42.00 -63.23
N LYS A 658 -3.94 -41.59 -64.06
CA LYS A 658 -4.98 -42.44 -64.63
C LYS A 658 -4.47 -43.06 -65.92
#